data_AF-A0A852CJ21-F1
#
_entry.id   AF-A0A852CJ21-F1
#
_cell.length_a   1.000
_cell.length_b   1.000
_cell.length_c   1.000
_cell.angle_alpha   90.00
_cell.angle_beta   90.00
_cell.angle_gamma   90.00
#
_symmetry.space_group_name_H-M   'P 1'
#
loop_
_entity.id
_entity.type
_entity.pdbx_description
1 polymer ?
#
loop_
_entity_poly.entity_id
_entity_poly.type
_entity_poly.pdbx_seq_one_letter_code
_entity_poly.pdbx_strand_id
1 'polypeptide(L)'
;DLLLDRLTRKAFELQEQIALFEAQFVAQAEDTKVTRQAVNEACMEVQAINMEKKRLMKHWNSSLAGMKQRDEAYVAAQELLSKYRLELKSLEADIRGCRKSIRKEEEKNELLVTCLSRSQSNANATKKLIAQCLTRQEALKVEYSTYARVLHETEQALSKTKMDQAARLTELLSISTDIQKGIDTKEQMENEIVAKLQDQMISSNATKQLSQLAAKLHRRKTDLELHFSAVENDMAQVILNVTDTNSRLTILQKTLHELEKERKAVQDLISHSEREIAKFRLLFENKQVVISQYKKKLEIILSQQGGQEFGPLEIEINKLTKQIEECNSEVMTLQEYWLNQQKELVKLTKEREEQLASLDLLKKQLTILQQQKVRTENLFLSGFFFPCSPVDEINQETKEQKDIERHMRNMSNDLIKLNVLINKNNNSFEELQYGNIITENEFVRSLKAAEKESVEMQEKHSQLTEEKERLLKSLLEAEHQIMLWERKIQLSREMRAAVDSEMGQGEIRAMRLEIHRMQVRYGQLMKQQEKMIQDMEASVSRREVISTRGEAQSKADKKRITKSDFHSKKQELRKKISKTQKNTQDCNNTILELESTQASLSATFSEKQQELLRLQAESDGLDSEAEHLQQRKQWNLLEIVAYQARQKHLQALKEGKYAPLCRTEQAWRREQQKLQDRLRAIDAIVHQVQQEHPQHQRALRWLSQCLGSRLCSQEA
;
A
#
# COMPACT_ATOMS: atom_id res chain seq x y z
N ASP A 1 -59.81 -64.04 152.91
CA ASP A 1 -60.68 -63.48 151.87
C ASP A 1 -60.13 -62.20 151.22
N LEU A 2 -59.85 -61.12 151.96
CA LEU A 2 -59.29 -59.87 151.39
C LEU A 2 -57.92 -59.99 150.67
N LEU A 3 -57.03 -60.89 151.12
CA LEU A 3 -55.71 -61.10 150.49
C LEU A 3 -55.82 -61.87 149.16
N LEU A 4 -56.79 -62.79 149.09
CA LEU A 4 -57.05 -63.61 147.91
C LEU A 4 -57.68 -62.76 146.80
N ASP A 5 -58.61 -61.87 147.17
CA ASP A 5 -59.23 -60.89 146.26
C ASP A 5 -58.23 -59.84 145.72
N ARG A 6 -57.21 -59.48 146.51
CA ARG A 6 -56.14 -58.58 146.07
C ARG A 6 -55.15 -59.26 145.11
N LEU A 7 -54.83 -60.53 145.35
CA LEU A 7 -53.96 -61.31 144.47
C LEU A 7 -54.65 -61.69 143.15
N THR A 8 -55.94 -62.01 143.18
CA THR A 8 -56.72 -62.25 141.95
C THR A 8 -56.85 -60.97 141.13
N ARG A 9 -57.16 -59.81 141.74
CA ARG A 9 -57.14 -58.52 141.01
C ARG A 9 -55.79 -58.22 140.39
N LYS A 10 -54.68 -58.40 141.12
CA LYS A 10 -53.33 -58.23 140.56
C LYS A 10 -53.01 -59.22 139.43
N ALA A 11 -53.48 -60.45 139.52
CA ALA A 11 -53.31 -61.44 138.47
C ALA A 11 -54.10 -61.05 137.21
N PHE A 12 -55.33 -60.55 137.37
CA PHE A 12 -56.11 -59.99 136.25
C PHE A 12 -55.46 -58.74 135.66
N GLU A 13 -54.98 -57.80 136.47
CA GLU A 13 -54.24 -56.61 136.00
C GLU A 13 -52.97 -57.00 135.22
N LEU A 14 -52.21 -57.99 135.69
CA LEU A 14 -51.02 -58.49 134.98
C LEU A 14 -51.39 -59.25 133.70
N GLN A 15 -52.49 -60.02 133.69
CA GLN A 15 -52.98 -60.67 132.48
C GLN A 15 -53.47 -59.65 131.45
N GLU A 16 -54.15 -58.58 131.86
CA GLU A 16 -54.53 -57.48 130.98
C GLU A 16 -53.28 -56.75 130.43
N GLN A 17 -52.25 -56.52 131.26
CA GLN A 17 -51.00 -55.93 130.80
C GLN A 17 -50.24 -56.83 129.82
N ILE A 18 -50.19 -58.15 130.07
CA ILE A 18 -49.59 -59.11 129.13
C ILE A 18 -50.36 -59.11 127.81
N ALA A 19 -51.69 -59.15 127.84
CA ALA A 19 -52.52 -59.10 126.64
C ALA A 19 -52.33 -57.78 125.87
N LEU A 20 -52.19 -56.64 126.57
CA LEU A 20 -51.88 -55.35 125.97
C LEU A 20 -50.50 -55.34 125.30
N PHE A 21 -49.46 -55.85 125.98
CA PHE A 21 -48.12 -55.91 125.41
C PHE A 21 -48.00 -56.91 124.26
N GLU A 22 -48.71 -58.03 124.32
CA GLU A 22 -48.81 -58.99 123.21
C GLU A 22 -49.51 -58.35 122.01
N ALA A 23 -50.63 -57.64 122.22
CA ALA A 23 -51.30 -56.89 121.16
C ALA A 23 -50.40 -55.80 120.56
N GLN A 24 -49.64 -55.07 121.39
CA GLN A 24 -48.66 -54.07 120.93
C GLN A 24 -47.49 -54.71 120.16
N PHE A 25 -46.98 -55.87 120.61
CA PHE A 25 -45.90 -56.57 119.93
C PHE A 25 -46.35 -57.08 118.56
N VAL A 26 -47.56 -57.65 118.46
CA VAL A 26 -48.14 -58.08 117.19
C VAL A 26 -48.33 -56.88 116.26
N ALA A 27 -48.90 -55.77 116.75
CA ALA A 27 -49.05 -54.54 115.96
C ALA A 27 -47.70 -53.99 115.46
N GLN A 28 -46.67 -53.94 116.31
CA GLN A 28 -45.32 -53.51 115.92
C GLN A 28 -44.65 -54.49 114.95
N ALA A 29 -44.86 -55.79 115.10
CA ALA A 29 -44.35 -56.80 114.18
C ALA A 29 -45.02 -56.69 112.79
N GLU A 30 -46.31 -56.38 112.76
CA GLU A 30 -47.05 -56.09 111.52
C GLU A 30 -46.57 -54.78 110.89
N ASP A 31 -46.45 -53.68 111.64
CA ASP A 31 -45.94 -52.39 111.16
C ASP A 31 -44.50 -52.50 110.62
N THR A 32 -43.62 -53.23 111.31
CA THR A 32 -42.24 -53.47 110.83
C THR A 32 -42.20 -54.36 109.59
N LYS A 33 -43.16 -55.28 109.42
CA LYS A 33 -43.29 -56.08 108.21
C LYS A 33 -43.78 -55.24 107.03
N VAL A 34 -44.78 -54.39 107.23
CA VAL A 34 -45.31 -53.46 106.21
C VAL A 34 -44.23 -52.47 105.77
N THR A 35 -43.50 -51.87 106.72
CA THR A 35 -42.40 -50.94 106.39
C THR A 35 -41.25 -51.62 105.65
N ARG A 36 -40.87 -52.86 106.02
CA ARG A 36 -39.87 -53.64 105.25
C ARG A 36 -40.35 -53.97 103.84
N GLN A 37 -41.63 -54.28 103.67
CA GLN A 37 -42.22 -54.49 102.34
C GLN A 37 -42.13 -53.20 101.50
N ALA A 38 -42.53 -52.07 102.06
CA ALA A 38 -42.42 -50.76 101.39
C ALA A 38 -40.96 -50.39 101.02
N VAL A 39 -39.99 -50.69 101.90
CA VAL A 39 -38.56 -50.46 101.62
C VAL A 39 -38.05 -51.36 100.49
N ASN A 40 -38.47 -52.63 100.46
CA ASN A 40 -38.10 -53.56 99.40
C ASN A 40 -38.72 -53.14 98.06
N GLU A 41 -39.99 -52.72 98.07
CA GLU A 41 -40.67 -52.15 96.89
C GLU A 41 -39.93 -50.91 96.38
N ALA A 42 -39.60 -49.96 97.26
CA ALA A 42 -38.80 -48.78 96.91
C ALA A 42 -37.41 -49.14 96.37
N CYS A 43 -36.74 -50.16 96.92
CA CYS A 43 -35.45 -50.63 96.39
C CYS A 43 -35.58 -51.22 94.99
N MET A 44 -36.64 -51.98 94.72
CA MET A 44 -36.93 -52.52 93.40
C MET A 44 -37.25 -51.41 92.40
N GLU A 45 -38.02 -50.39 92.80
CA GLU A 45 -38.28 -49.20 91.99
C GLU A 45 -36.98 -48.43 91.67
N VAL A 46 -36.12 -48.20 92.66
CA VAL A 46 -34.82 -47.54 92.45
C VAL A 46 -33.93 -48.34 91.48
N GLN A 47 -33.94 -49.68 91.57
CA GLN A 47 -33.23 -50.53 90.62
C GLN A 47 -33.84 -50.43 89.21
N ALA A 48 -35.17 -50.41 89.09
CA ALA A 48 -35.87 -50.22 87.81
C ALA A 48 -35.51 -48.87 87.17
N ILE A 49 -35.59 -47.77 87.93
CA ILE A 49 -35.20 -46.42 87.49
C ILE A 49 -33.74 -46.40 87.02
N ASN A 50 -32.82 -47.05 87.76
CA ASN A 50 -31.42 -47.11 87.36
C ASN A 50 -31.20 -47.89 86.04
N MET A 51 -31.97 -48.95 85.80
CA MET A 51 -31.92 -49.70 84.54
C MET A 51 -32.48 -48.86 83.39
N GLU A 52 -33.57 -48.14 83.59
CA GLU A 52 -34.12 -47.20 82.60
C GLU A 52 -33.15 -46.07 82.29
N LYS A 53 -32.51 -45.47 83.30
CA LYS A 53 -31.46 -44.46 83.11
C LYS A 53 -30.31 -44.99 82.26
N LYS A 54 -29.84 -46.22 82.52
CA LYS A 54 -28.79 -46.85 81.70
C LYS A 54 -29.25 -47.09 80.26
N ARG A 55 -30.51 -47.51 80.05
CA ARG A 55 -31.09 -47.67 78.71
C ARG A 55 -31.19 -46.32 77.98
N LEU A 56 -31.71 -45.29 78.64
CA LEU A 56 -31.81 -43.93 78.10
C LEU A 56 -30.44 -43.37 77.72
N MET A 57 -29.42 -43.54 78.57
CA MET A 57 -28.06 -43.10 78.25
C MET A 57 -27.47 -43.83 77.03
N LYS A 58 -27.72 -45.14 76.91
CA LYS A 58 -27.31 -45.90 75.71
C LYS A 58 -28.02 -45.41 74.46
N HIS A 59 -29.33 -45.19 74.52
CA HIS A 59 -30.11 -44.65 73.40
C HIS A 59 -29.62 -43.25 73.02
N TRP A 60 -29.40 -42.38 74.00
CA TRP A 60 -28.87 -41.03 73.77
C TRP A 60 -27.50 -41.07 73.10
N ASN A 61 -26.58 -41.90 73.59
CA ASN A 61 -25.26 -42.08 72.98
C ASN A 61 -25.36 -42.60 71.53
N SER A 62 -26.25 -43.55 71.25
CA SER A 62 -26.47 -44.04 69.88
C SER A 62 -27.05 -42.96 68.96
N SER A 63 -27.99 -42.15 69.45
CA SER A 63 -28.57 -41.05 68.70
C SER A 63 -27.55 -39.95 68.43
N LEU A 64 -26.67 -39.65 69.40
CA LEU A 64 -25.58 -38.70 69.25
C LEU A 64 -24.55 -39.17 68.21
N ALA A 65 -24.17 -40.45 68.26
CA ALA A 65 -23.28 -41.06 67.26
C ALA A 65 -23.91 -41.02 65.86
N GLY A 66 -25.19 -41.36 65.75
CA GLY A 66 -25.94 -41.27 64.49
C GLY A 66 -26.13 -39.83 63.98
N MET A 67 -26.14 -38.83 64.87
CA MET A 67 -26.15 -37.42 64.49
C MET A 67 -24.79 -37.00 63.92
N LYS A 68 -23.68 -37.34 64.61
CA LYS A 68 -22.33 -37.06 64.14
C LYS A 68 -22.05 -37.67 62.75
N GLN A 69 -22.44 -38.91 62.52
CA GLN A 69 -22.28 -39.54 61.19
C GLN A 69 -23.09 -38.84 60.10
N ARG A 70 -24.31 -38.36 60.41
CA ARG A 70 -25.11 -37.57 59.47
C ARG A 70 -24.49 -36.21 59.19
N ASP A 71 -23.95 -35.55 60.21
CA ASP A 71 -23.26 -34.26 60.07
C ASP A 71 -21.99 -34.42 59.23
N GLU A 72 -21.18 -35.46 59.45
CA GLU A 72 -20.01 -35.79 58.64
C GLU A 72 -20.38 -36.08 57.17
N ALA A 73 -21.44 -36.87 56.94
CA ALA A 73 -21.95 -37.13 55.60
C ALA A 73 -22.48 -35.86 54.91
N TYR A 74 -23.12 -34.97 55.68
CA TYR A 74 -23.61 -33.69 55.19
C TYR A 74 -22.45 -32.77 54.78
N VAL A 75 -21.40 -32.67 55.61
CA VAL A 75 -20.20 -31.88 55.29
C VAL A 75 -19.52 -32.43 54.04
N ALA A 76 -19.33 -33.75 53.95
CA ALA A 76 -18.75 -34.38 52.76
C ALA A 76 -19.58 -34.11 51.49
N ALA A 77 -20.92 -34.18 51.59
CA ALA A 77 -21.81 -33.84 50.48
C ALA A 77 -21.69 -32.36 50.09
N GLN A 78 -21.56 -31.45 51.07
CA GLN A 78 -21.41 -30.02 50.84
C GLN A 78 -20.06 -29.68 50.18
N GLU A 79 -18.99 -30.38 50.55
CA GLU A 79 -17.68 -30.29 49.89
C GLU A 79 -17.70 -30.79 48.45
N LEU A 80 -18.38 -31.91 48.16
CA LEU A 80 -18.56 -32.38 46.79
C LEU A 80 -19.36 -31.38 45.96
N LEU A 81 -20.44 -30.82 46.54
CA LEU A 81 -21.27 -29.83 45.88
C LEU A 81 -20.48 -28.54 45.59
N SER A 82 -19.60 -28.13 46.49
CA SER A 82 -18.71 -26.97 46.26
C SER A 82 -17.70 -27.23 45.14
N LYS A 83 -17.10 -28.44 45.09
CA LYS A 83 -16.22 -28.87 43.99
C LYS A 83 -16.93 -28.86 42.64
N TYR A 84 -18.12 -29.47 42.54
CA TYR A 84 -18.90 -29.44 41.30
C TYR A 84 -19.31 -28.03 40.88
N ARG A 85 -19.62 -27.14 41.83
CA ARG A 85 -19.87 -25.72 41.51
C ARG A 85 -18.64 -25.02 40.96
N LEU A 86 -17.44 -25.35 41.42
CA LEU A 86 -16.19 -24.81 40.88
C LEU A 86 -15.91 -25.35 39.48
N GLU A 87 -16.09 -26.65 39.25
CA GLU A 87 -15.95 -27.28 37.93
C GLU A 87 -16.97 -26.75 36.91
N LEU A 88 -18.22 -26.52 37.32
CA LEU A 88 -19.22 -25.88 36.47
C LEU A 88 -18.79 -24.45 36.10
N LYS A 89 -18.25 -23.68 37.05
CA LYS A 89 -17.74 -22.34 36.78
C LYS A 89 -16.54 -22.34 35.83
N SER A 90 -15.64 -23.32 35.93
CA SER A 90 -14.51 -23.46 35.01
C SER A 90 -14.99 -23.87 33.61
N LEU A 91 -15.88 -24.86 33.51
CA LEU A 91 -16.48 -25.26 32.25
C LEU A 91 -17.25 -24.12 31.59
N GLU A 92 -18.00 -23.32 32.35
CA GLU A 92 -18.63 -22.11 31.82
C GLU A 92 -17.62 -21.07 31.31
N ALA A 93 -16.48 -20.93 31.99
CA ALA A 93 -15.40 -20.05 31.53
C ALA A 93 -14.80 -20.55 30.22
N ASP A 94 -14.58 -21.86 30.09
CA ASP A 94 -14.07 -22.50 28.88
C ASP A 94 -15.09 -22.37 27.73
N ILE A 95 -16.38 -22.61 27.99
CA ILE A 95 -17.46 -22.39 27.00
C ILE A 95 -17.50 -20.92 26.56
N ARG A 96 -17.34 -19.97 27.48
CA ARG A 96 -17.24 -18.54 27.13
C ARG A 96 -15.99 -18.26 26.30
N GLY A 97 -14.87 -18.90 26.60
CA GLY A 97 -13.63 -18.84 25.81
C GLY A 97 -13.83 -19.35 24.38
N CYS A 98 -14.37 -20.56 24.23
CA CYS A 98 -14.71 -21.16 22.94
C CYS A 98 -15.68 -20.29 22.13
N ARG A 99 -16.74 -19.76 22.75
CA ARG A 99 -17.68 -18.84 22.09
C ARG A 99 -17.00 -17.57 21.60
N LYS A 100 -16.03 -17.02 22.33
CA LYS A 100 -15.24 -15.86 21.87
C LYS A 100 -14.38 -16.23 20.66
N SER A 101 -13.73 -17.39 20.68
CA SER A 101 -12.94 -17.87 19.54
C SER A 101 -13.81 -18.12 18.30
N ILE A 102 -14.99 -18.73 18.47
CA ILE A 102 -15.97 -18.94 17.39
C ILE A 102 -16.36 -17.60 16.77
N ARG A 103 -16.73 -16.59 17.57
CA ARG A 103 -17.09 -15.25 17.05
C ARG A 103 -15.94 -14.61 16.27
N LYS A 104 -14.70 -14.73 16.73
CA LYS A 104 -13.54 -14.21 15.99
C LYS A 104 -13.35 -14.91 14.65
N GLU A 105 -13.59 -16.22 14.57
CA GLU A 105 -13.54 -16.95 13.31
C GLU A 105 -14.74 -16.63 12.40
N GLU A 106 -15.93 -16.38 12.97
CA GLU A 106 -17.10 -15.88 12.24
C GLU A 106 -16.84 -14.51 11.63
N GLU A 107 -16.32 -13.56 12.41
CA GLU A 107 -15.92 -12.20 11.96
C GLU A 107 -14.89 -12.29 10.82
N LYS A 108 -13.87 -13.16 10.96
CA LYS A 108 -12.90 -13.41 9.87
C LYS A 108 -13.56 -13.99 8.63
N ASN A 109 -14.52 -14.90 8.79
CA ASN A 109 -15.22 -15.50 7.66
C ASN A 109 -16.09 -14.45 6.94
N GLU A 110 -16.76 -13.56 7.66
CA GLU A 110 -17.50 -12.43 7.07
C GLU A 110 -16.57 -11.50 6.28
N LEU A 111 -15.39 -11.19 6.82
CA LEU A 111 -14.36 -10.43 6.10
C LEU A 111 -13.89 -11.16 4.84
N LEU A 112 -13.65 -12.47 4.90
CA LEU A 112 -13.26 -13.25 3.73
C LEU A 112 -14.38 -13.31 2.68
N VAL A 113 -15.65 -13.45 3.09
CA VAL A 113 -16.81 -13.45 2.18
C VAL A 113 -16.97 -12.09 1.50
N THR A 114 -16.77 -10.98 2.21
CA THR A 114 -16.80 -9.63 1.62
C THR A 114 -15.62 -9.38 0.67
N CYS A 115 -14.41 -9.83 1.01
CA CYS A 115 -13.26 -9.80 0.10
C CYS A 115 -13.51 -10.64 -1.16
N LEU A 116 -14.13 -11.82 -1.01
CA LEU A 116 -14.46 -12.71 -2.12
C LEU A 116 -15.51 -12.08 -3.04
N SER A 117 -16.59 -11.52 -2.47
CA SER A 117 -17.64 -10.86 -3.26
C SER A 117 -17.10 -9.63 -4.01
N ARG A 118 -16.23 -8.83 -3.37
CA ARG A 118 -15.53 -7.71 -4.03
C ARG A 118 -14.62 -8.19 -5.15
N SER A 119 -13.83 -9.23 -4.92
CA SER A 119 -12.94 -9.81 -5.93
C SER A 119 -13.73 -10.38 -7.12
N GLN A 120 -14.86 -11.02 -6.85
CA GLN A 120 -15.75 -11.54 -7.89
C GLN A 120 -16.45 -10.42 -8.68
N SER A 121 -16.85 -9.34 -8.02
CA SER A 121 -17.37 -8.13 -8.68
C SER A 121 -16.31 -7.50 -9.59
N ASN A 122 -15.09 -7.34 -9.09
CA ASN A 122 -13.95 -6.83 -9.87
C ASN A 122 -13.65 -7.74 -11.07
N ALA A 123 -13.62 -9.05 -10.89
CA ALA A 123 -13.42 -10.02 -11.97
C ALA A 123 -14.55 -9.94 -13.02
N ASN A 124 -15.79 -9.71 -12.61
CA ASN A 124 -16.90 -9.52 -13.53
C ASN A 124 -16.79 -8.18 -14.28
N ALA A 125 -16.34 -7.11 -13.62
CA ALA A 125 -16.11 -5.82 -14.25
C ALA A 125 -14.95 -5.89 -15.27
N THR A 126 -13.84 -6.54 -14.93
CA THR A 126 -12.72 -6.74 -15.85
C THR A 126 -13.13 -7.61 -17.03
N LYS A 127 -13.90 -8.68 -16.83
CA LYS A 127 -14.48 -9.47 -17.94
C LYS A 127 -15.35 -8.63 -18.87
N LYS A 128 -16.18 -7.73 -18.34
CA LYS A 128 -17.00 -6.81 -19.15
C LYS A 128 -16.13 -5.83 -19.94
N LEU A 129 -15.10 -5.25 -19.31
CA LEU A 129 -14.16 -4.36 -20.00
C LEU A 129 -13.39 -5.08 -21.11
N ILE A 130 -12.92 -6.31 -20.85
CA ILE A 130 -12.27 -7.14 -21.87
C ILE A 130 -13.22 -7.40 -23.04
N ALA A 131 -14.48 -7.75 -22.76
CA ALA A 131 -15.47 -7.95 -23.82
C ALA A 131 -15.69 -6.67 -24.64
N GLN A 132 -15.74 -5.50 -24.01
CA GLN A 132 -15.84 -4.20 -24.71
C GLN A 132 -14.59 -3.87 -25.54
N CYS A 133 -13.39 -4.17 -25.03
CA CYS A 133 -12.15 -4.00 -25.77
C CYS A 133 -12.11 -4.92 -27.00
N LEU A 134 -12.57 -6.17 -26.86
CA LEU A 134 -12.64 -7.12 -27.96
C LEU A 134 -13.64 -6.67 -29.03
N THR A 135 -14.84 -6.21 -28.65
CA THR A 135 -15.80 -5.69 -29.64
C THR A 135 -15.27 -4.46 -30.36
N ARG A 136 -14.55 -3.56 -29.64
CA ARG A 136 -13.91 -2.39 -30.25
C ARG A 136 -12.76 -2.79 -31.18
N GLN A 137 -11.97 -3.79 -30.82
CA GLN A 137 -10.93 -4.33 -31.67
C GLN A 137 -11.51 -4.94 -32.96
N GLU A 138 -12.60 -5.70 -32.85
CA GLU A 138 -13.29 -6.29 -34.00
C GLU A 138 -13.84 -5.20 -34.94
N ALA A 139 -14.44 -4.14 -34.38
CA ALA A 139 -14.90 -2.98 -35.15
C ALA A 139 -13.74 -2.28 -35.88
N LEU A 140 -12.62 -2.02 -35.19
CA LEU A 140 -11.43 -1.42 -35.80
C LEU A 140 -10.81 -2.31 -36.88
N LYS A 141 -10.84 -3.64 -36.74
CA LYS A 141 -10.40 -4.56 -37.80
C LYS A 141 -11.29 -4.45 -39.03
N VAL A 142 -12.61 -4.34 -38.84
CA VAL A 142 -13.55 -4.10 -39.94
C VAL A 142 -13.25 -2.77 -40.63
N GLU A 143 -13.09 -1.68 -39.87
CA GLU A 143 -12.69 -0.36 -40.42
C GLU A 143 -11.35 -0.40 -41.16
N TYR A 144 -10.35 -1.07 -40.60
CA TYR A 144 -9.07 -1.25 -41.29
C TYR A 144 -9.23 -2.01 -42.61
N SER A 145 -10.05 -3.06 -42.63
CA SER A 145 -10.32 -3.82 -43.86
C SER A 145 -11.04 -2.98 -44.91
N THR A 146 -11.96 -2.09 -44.51
CA THR A 146 -12.62 -1.18 -45.45
C THR A 146 -11.65 -0.13 -45.97
N TYR A 147 -10.81 0.47 -45.12
CA TYR A 147 -9.76 1.41 -45.55
C TYR A 147 -8.75 0.76 -46.48
N ALA A 148 -8.30 -0.47 -46.20
CA ALA A 148 -7.39 -1.20 -47.08
C ALA A 148 -8.02 -1.45 -48.46
N ARG A 149 -9.31 -1.79 -48.52
CA ARG A 149 -10.03 -1.94 -49.79
C ARG A 149 -10.15 -0.62 -50.55
N VAL A 150 -10.55 0.46 -49.86
CA VAL A 150 -10.66 1.79 -50.48
C VAL A 150 -9.29 2.26 -50.98
N LEU A 151 -8.23 2.07 -50.20
CA LEU A 151 -6.86 2.39 -50.62
C LEU A 151 -6.52 1.64 -51.91
N HIS A 152 -6.74 0.33 -51.95
CA HIS A 152 -6.47 -0.47 -53.14
C HIS A 152 -7.28 0.00 -54.37
N GLU A 153 -8.56 0.31 -54.19
CA GLU A 153 -9.40 0.88 -55.25
C GLU A 153 -8.87 2.24 -55.73
N THR A 154 -8.42 3.11 -54.81
CA THR A 154 -7.82 4.41 -55.17
C THR A 154 -6.47 4.28 -55.85
N GLU A 155 -5.63 3.33 -55.46
CA GLU A 155 -4.35 3.04 -56.12
C GLU A 155 -4.57 2.51 -57.53
N GLN A 156 -5.56 1.62 -57.72
CA GLN A 156 -5.96 1.15 -59.05
C GLN A 156 -6.55 2.28 -59.92
N ALA A 157 -7.35 3.17 -59.34
CA ALA A 157 -7.86 4.33 -60.06
C ALA A 157 -6.72 5.28 -60.45
N LEU A 158 -5.76 5.51 -59.56
CA LEU A 158 -4.56 6.30 -59.81
C LEU A 158 -3.68 5.67 -60.90
N SER A 159 -3.50 4.35 -60.90
CA SER A 159 -2.74 3.68 -61.96
C SER A 159 -3.44 3.83 -63.33
N LYS A 160 -4.78 3.72 -63.37
CA LYS A 160 -5.56 3.95 -64.59
C LYS A 160 -5.42 5.38 -65.08
N THR A 161 -5.57 6.38 -64.21
CA THR A 161 -5.41 7.79 -64.61
C THR A 161 -3.99 8.13 -65.04
N LYS A 162 -2.95 7.51 -64.44
CA LYS A 162 -1.56 7.63 -64.91
C LYS A 162 -1.36 7.01 -66.30
N MET A 163 -1.97 5.85 -66.57
CA MET A 163 -1.95 5.24 -67.90
C MET A 163 -2.66 6.13 -68.93
N ASP A 164 -3.81 6.67 -68.59
CA ASP A 164 -4.55 7.62 -69.45
C ASP A 164 -3.74 8.89 -69.68
N GLN A 165 -3.08 9.44 -68.65
CA GLN A 165 -2.20 10.59 -68.78
C GLN A 165 -1.03 10.28 -69.73
N ALA A 166 -0.40 9.11 -69.61
CA ALA A 166 0.66 8.69 -70.52
C ALA A 166 0.15 8.57 -71.96
N ALA A 167 -1.04 8.00 -72.17
CA ALA A 167 -1.67 7.91 -73.49
C ALA A 167 -1.95 9.33 -74.06
N ARG A 168 -2.51 10.24 -73.26
CA ARG A 168 -2.72 11.64 -73.68
C ARG A 168 -1.41 12.37 -73.98
N LEU A 169 -0.34 12.11 -73.24
CA LEU A 169 0.98 12.67 -73.54
C LEU A 169 1.51 12.12 -74.88
N THR A 170 1.32 10.83 -75.18
CA THR A 170 1.69 10.29 -76.50
C THR A 170 0.86 10.89 -77.62
N GLU A 171 -0.45 11.11 -77.42
CA GLU A 171 -1.31 11.82 -78.37
C GLU A 171 -0.90 13.29 -78.53
N LEU A 172 -0.54 13.98 -77.44
CA LEU A 172 -0.03 15.35 -77.51
C LEU A 172 1.30 15.43 -78.25
N LEU A 173 2.19 14.45 -78.06
CA LEU A 173 3.42 14.34 -78.83
C LEU A 173 3.12 14.09 -80.31
N SER A 174 2.18 13.19 -80.65
CA SER A 174 1.80 12.97 -82.06
C SER A 174 1.18 14.22 -82.67
N ILE A 175 0.27 14.89 -81.97
CA ILE A 175 -0.32 16.17 -82.40
C ILE A 175 0.78 17.24 -82.53
N SER A 176 1.74 17.31 -81.61
CA SER A 176 2.85 18.25 -81.70
C SER A 176 3.73 17.96 -82.92
N THR A 177 3.98 16.69 -83.24
CA THR A 177 4.69 16.32 -84.48
C THR A 177 3.86 16.63 -85.72
N ASP A 178 2.54 16.49 -85.68
CA ASP A 178 1.66 16.83 -86.80
C ASP A 178 1.48 18.34 -86.95
N ILE A 179 1.48 19.09 -85.86
CA ILE A 179 1.60 20.56 -85.85
C ILE A 179 2.94 20.95 -86.42
N GLN A 180 4.05 20.29 -86.05
CA GLN A 180 5.36 20.61 -86.64
C GLN A 180 5.38 20.33 -88.14
N LYS A 181 4.89 19.18 -88.60
CA LYS A 181 4.70 18.92 -90.05
C LYS A 181 3.75 19.95 -90.69
N GLY A 182 2.71 20.37 -89.97
CA GLY A 182 1.79 21.41 -90.36
C GLY A 182 2.45 22.78 -90.45
N ILE A 183 3.39 23.09 -89.57
CA ILE A 183 4.24 24.29 -89.59
C ILE A 183 5.22 24.18 -90.75
N ASP A 184 5.85 23.04 -90.99
CA ASP A 184 6.78 22.86 -92.10
C ASP A 184 6.07 23.00 -93.45
N THR A 185 4.87 22.42 -93.59
CA THR A 185 4.02 22.62 -94.77
C THR A 185 3.48 24.04 -94.84
N LYS A 186 3.11 24.66 -93.70
CA LYS A 186 2.74 26.07 -93.64
C LYS A 186 3.91 26.96 -94.03
N GLU A 187 5.14 26.69 -93.63
CA GLU A 187 6.35 27.44 -94.01
C GLU A 187 6.63 27.27 -95.50
N GLN A 188 6.44 26.07 -96.06
CA GLN A 188 6.47 25.85 -97.51
C GLN A 188 5.40 26.68 -98.21
N MET A 189 4.15 26.64 -97.73
CA MET A 189 3.05 27.44 -98.24
C MET A 189 3.25 28.93 -97.98
N GLU A 190 3.91 29.35 -96.89
CA GLU A 190 4.25 30.73 -96.56
C GLU A 190 5.39 31.22 -97.44
N ASN A 191 6.33 30.36 -97.85
CA ASN A 191 7.33 30.68 -98.86
C ASN A 191 6.67 30.81 -100.24
N GLU A 192 5.69 29.96 -100.56
CA GLU A 192 4.85 30.10 -101.75
C GLU A 192 3.94 31.34 -101.67
N ILE A 193 3.42 31.67 -100.49
CA ILE A 193 2.60 32.87 -100.23
C ILE A 193 3.50 34.09 -100.19
N VAL A 194 4.76 34.05 -99.74
CA VAL A 194 5.72 35.16 -99.81
C VAL A 194 6.13 35.38 -101.26
N ALA A 195 6.26 34.33 -102.06
CA ALA A 195 6.36 34.46 -103.52
C ALA A 195 5.08 35.10 -104.09
N LYS A 196 3.89 34.66 -103.65
CA LYS A 196 2.62 35.29 -104.05
C LYS A 196 2.30 36.62 -103.37
N LEU A 197 2.99 37.02 -102.31
CA LEU A 197 2.88 38.29 -101.57
C LEU A 197 3.95 39.25 -102.05
N GLN A 198 5.04 38.77 -102.66
CA GLN A 198 5.78 39.56 -103.63
C GLN A 198 4.87 39.86 -104.83
N ASP A 199 4.00 38.93 -105.25
CA ASP A 199 2.96 39.20 -106.26
C ASP A 199 1.75 40.03 -105.73
N GLN A 200 1.44 39.96 -104.43
CA GLN A 200 0.30 40.62 -103.77
C GLN A 200 0.71 41.77 -102.83
N MET A 201 1.95 42.24 -102.89
CA MET A 201 2.43 43.57 -102.44
C MET A 201 1.81 44.66 -103.33
N ILE A 202 0.49 44.54 -103.50
CA ILE A 202 -0.48 45.29 -104.26
C ILE A 202 -1.78 45.47 -103.43
N SER A 203 -2.04 44.82 -102.27
CA SER A 203 -3.23 45.19 -101.45
C SER A 203 -3.27 44.75 -99.96
N SER A 204 -3.80 45.59 -99.05
CA SER A 204 -3.76 45.43 -97.57
C SER A 204 -5.15 45.50 -96.88
N ASN A 205 -5.47 44.61 -95.90
CA ASN A 205 -6.66 44.78 -95.00
C ASN A 205 -6.68 43.98 -93.65
N ALA A 206 -5.59 43.39 -93.14
CA ALA A 206 -5.63 42.47 -91.97
C ALA A 206 -5.38 43.09 -90.57
N THR A 207 -5.03 44.38 -90.48
CA THR A 207 -4.56 45.00 -89.22
C THR A 207 -5.67 45.43 -88.24
N LYS A 208 -6.97 45.36 -88.62
CA LYS A 208 -8.07 45.90 -87.79
C LYS A 208 -8.72 44.94 -86.79
N GLN A 209 -8.49 43.63 -86.85
CA GLN A 209 -9.20 42.66 -85.98
C GLN A 209 -8.49 42.36 -84.64
N LEU A 210 -7.17 42.51 -84.57
CA LEU A 210 -6.39 42.17 -83.37
C LEU A 210 -6.57 43.17 -82.21
N SER A 211 -6.91 44.43 -82.50
CA SER A 211 -7.06 45.48 -81.47
C SER A 211 -8.34 45.36 -80.63
N GLN A 212 -9.38 44.69 -81.12
CA GLN A 212 -10.67 44.60 -80.42
C GLN A 212 -10.75 43.52 -79.35
N LEU A 213 -9.91 42.48 -79.42
CA LEU A 213 -9.89 41.37 -78.45
C LEU A 213 -9.17 41.74 -77.14
N ALA A 214 -8.11 42.54 -77.23
CA ALA A 214 -7.33 42.97 -76.06
C ALA A 214 -8.16 43.84 -75.08
N ALA A 215 -9.06 44.67 -75.59
CA ALA A 215 -9.88 45.56 -74.76
C ALA A 215 -10.92 44.82 -73.89
N LYS A 216 -11.37 43.62 -74.29
CA LYS A 216 -12.35 42.84 -73.53
C LYS A 216 -11.75 42.11 -72.32
N LEU A 217 -10.50 41.68 -72.43
CA LEU A 217 -9.80 41.01 -71.33
C LEU A 217 -9.49 41.95 -70.16
N HIS A 218 -9.14 43.19 -70.44
CA HIS A 218 -8.82 44.16 -69.40
C HIS A 218 -10.00 44.50 -68.47
N ARG A 219 -11.22 44.60 -69.00
CA ARG A 219 -12.42 44.90 -68.19
C ARG A 219 -12.77 43.78 -67.20
N ARG A 220 -12.61 42.51 -67.61
CA ARG A 220 -12.93 41.37 -66.73
C ARG A 220 -11.97 41.23 -65.56
N LYS A 221 -10.73 41.70 -65.72
CA LYS A 221 -9.73 41.72 -64.64
C LYS A 221 -10.10 42.74 -63.56
N THR A 222 -10.47 43.96 -63.95
CA THR A 222 -10.83 45.02 -63.00
C THR A 222 -12.07 44.69 -62.19
N ASP A 223 -13.05 43.99 -62.77
CA ASP A 223 -14.27 43.59 -62.06
C ASP A 223 -13.99 42.56 -60.95
N LEU A 224 -13.06 41.63 -61.17
CA LEU A 224 -12.67 40.64 -60.15
C LEU A 224 -11.86 41.24 -59.00
N GLU A 225 -11.02 42.23 -59.28
CA GLU A 225 -10.26 42.96 -58.26
C GLU A 225 -11.18 43.74 -57.31
N LEU A 226 -12.24 44.36 -57.85
CA LEU A 226 -13.26 45.04 -57.05
C LEU A 226 -14.02 44.06 -56.13
N HIS A 227 -14.38 42.87 -56.62
CA HIS A 227 -15.02 41.85 -55.78
C HIS A 227 -14.12 41.35 -54.64
N PHE A 228 -12.82 41.21 -54.88
CA PHE A 228 -11.87 40.80 -53.84
C PHE A 228 -11.81 41.84 -52.71
N SER A 229 -11.72 43.12 -53.06
CA SER A 229 -11.71 44.22 -52.08
C SER A 229 -13.00 44.32 -51.24
N ALA A 230 -14.14 43.91 -51.80
CA ALA A 230 -15.41 43.88 -51.06
C ALA A 230 -15.43 42.76 -50.00
N VAL A 231 -14.95 41.56 -50.36
CA VAL A 231 -14.87 40.41 -49.44
C VAL A 231 -13.86 40.65 -48.30
N GLU A 232 -12.74 41.32 -48.60
CA GLU A 232 -11.76 41.71 -47.57
C GLU A 232 -12.35 42.69 -46.54
N ASN A 233 -13.17 43.66 -46.98
CA ASN A 233 -13.87 44.58 -46.08
C ASN A 233 -14.92 43.86 -45.22
N ASP A 234 -15.69 42.93 -45.79
CA ASP A 234 -16.66 42.14 -45.02
C ASP A 234 -15.96 41.26 -43.96
N MET A 235 -14.81 40.68 -44.29
CA MET A 235 -13.99 39.93 -43.34
C MET A 235 -13.48 40.82 -42.20
N ALA A 236 -12.99 42.02 -42.51
CA ALA A 236 -12.55 42.98 -41.50
C ALA A 236 -13.69 43.39 -40.55
N GLN A 237 -14.90 43.57 -41.08
CA GLN A 237 -16.09 43.89 -40.28
C GLN A 237 -16.49 42.73 -39.34
N VAL A 238 -16.43 41.49 -39.82
CA VAL A 238 -16.71 40.30 -38.98
C VAL A 238 -15.67 40.15 -37.87
N ILE A 239 -14.39 40.37 -38.17
CA ILE A 239 -13.32 40.33 -37.17
C ILE A 239 -13.55 41.37 -36.07
N LEU A 240 -13.94 42.60 -36.45
CA LEU A 240 -14.23 43.66 -35.50
C LEU A 240 -15.40 43.27 -34.56
N ASN A 241 -16.49 42.73 -35.11
CA ASN A 241 -17.62 42.24 -34.32
C ASN A 241 -17.25 41.09 -33.36
N VAL A 242 -16.38 40.17 -33.79
CA VAL A 242 -15.85 39.09 -32.92
C VAL A 242 -15.00 39.66 -31.79
N THR A 243 -14.15 40.65 -32.06
CA THR A 243 -13.37 41.30 -31.00
C THR A 243 -14.24 42.06 -30.01
N ASP A 244 -15.30 42.72 -30.47
CA ASP A 244 -16.20 43.51 -29.63
C ASP A 244 -17.13 42.62 -28.77
N THR A 245 -17.52 41.46 -29.29
CA THR A 245 -18.24 40.45 -28.50
C THR A 245 -17.34 39.77 -27.46
N ASN A 246 -16.08 39.50 -27.79
CA ASN A 246 -15.10 38.95 -26.84
C ASN A 246 -14.74 39.96 -25.73
N SER A 247 -14.62 41.25 -26.04
CA SER A 247 -14.39 42.29 -25.02
C SER A 247 -15.58 42.39 -24.05
N ARG A 248 -16.82 42.28 -24.56
CA ARG A 248 -18.03 42.22 -23.71
C ARG A 248 -18.09 40.96 -22.86
N LEU A 249 -17.73 39.79 -23.41
CA LEU A 249 -17.68 38.54 -22.64
C LEU A 249 -16.65 38.58 -21.52
N THR A 250 -15.46 39.12 -21.78
CA THR A 250 -14.42 39.25 -20.75
C THR A 250 -14.82 40.22 -19.63
N ILE A 251 -15.54 41.31 -19.93
CA ILE A 251 -16.13 42.19 -18.92
C ILE A 251 -17.19 41.45 -18.09
N LEU A 252 -18.10 40.71 -18.73
CA LEU A 252 -19.14 39.93 -18.04
C LEU A 252 -18.56 38.80 -17.16
N GLN A 253 -17.47 38.18 -17.58
CA GLN A 253 -16.77 37.17 -16.76
C GLN A 253 -16.14 37.80 -15.52
N LYS A 254 -15.56 39.00 -15.63
CA LYS A 254 -15.02 39.74 -14.48
C LYS A 254 -16.12 40.12 -13.48
N THR A 255 -17.25 40.63 -13.96
CA THR A 255 -18.38 40.99 -13.07
C THR A 255 -19.00 39.78 -12.40
N LEU A 256 -19.12 38.64 -13.10
CA LEU A 256 -19.57 37.38 -12.47
C LEU A 256 -18.61 36.92 -11.35
N HIS A 257 -17.31 37.03 -11.59
CA HIS A 257 -16.31 36.65 -10.59
C HIS A 257 -16.31 37.58 -9.36
N GLU A 258 -16.58 38.87 -9.54
CA GLU A 258 -16.76 39.84 -8.45
C GLU A 258 -18.03 39.53 -7.64
N LEU A 259 -19.16 39.26 -8.31
CA LEU A 259 -20.41 38.86 -7.65
C LEU A 259 -20.28 37.53 -6.89
N GLU A 260 -19.49 36.57 -7.41
CA GLU A 260 -19.19 35.33 -6.68
C GLU A 260 -18.37 35.58 -5.41
N LYS A 261 -17.42 36.52 -5.44
CA LYS A 261 -16.65 36.92 -4.25
C LYS A 261 -17.55 37.60 -3.22
N GLU A 262 -18.41 38.51 -3.64
CA GLU A 262 -19.39 39.16 -2.77
C GLU A 262 -20.36 38.14 -2.15
N ARG A 263 -20.87 37.19 -2.94
CA ARG A 263 -21.73 36.11 -2.44
C ARG A 263 -21.03 35.26 -1.38
N LYS A 264 -19.75 34.91 -1.59
CA LYS A 264 -18.96 34.16 -0.60
C LYS A 264 -18.77 34.97 0.69
N ALA A 265 -18.43 36.26 0.57
CA ALA A 265 -18.29 37.14 1.73
C ALA A 265 -19.59 37.26 2.54
N VAL A 266 -20.74 37.38 1.87
CA VAL A 266 -22.07 37.38 2.53
C VAL A 266 -22.37 36.04 3.18
N GLN A 267 -22.06 34.92 2.52
CA GLN A 267 -22.24 33.57 3.09
C GLN A 267 -21.39 33.37 4.35
N ASP A 268 -20.16 33.86 4.36
CA ASP A 268 -19.27 33.81 5.53
C ASP A 268 -19.82 34.65 6.68
N LEU A 269 -20.37 35.84 6.39
CA LEU A 269 -21.00 36.72 7.38
C LEU A 269 -22.27 36.08 7.98
N ILE A 270 -23.08 35.40 7.16
CA ILE A 270 -24.24 34.64 7.60
C ILE A 270 -23.81 33.47 8.49
N SER A 271 -22.79 32.71 8.09
CA SER A 271 -22.27 31.61 8.93
C SER A 271 -21.76 32.09 10.29
N HIS A 272 -21.20 33.31 10.34
CA HIS A 272 -20.73 33.91 11.57
C HIS A 272 -21.89 34.32 12.47
N SER A 273 -22.89 35.02 11.92
CA SER A 273 -24.09 35.41 12.68
C SER A 273 -24.90 34.20 13.15
N GLU A 274 -25.02 33.12 12.37
CA GLU A 274 -25.65 31.86 12.79
C GLU A 274 -24.92 31.22 13.99
N ARG A 275 -23.58 31.22 13.96
CA ARG A 275 -22.76 30.74 15.09
C ARG A 275 -22.96 31.58 16.35
N GLU A 276 -23.06 32.90 16.20
CA GLU A 276 -23.34 33.80 17.33
C GLU A 276 -24.77 33.60 17.88
N ILE A 277 -25.76 33.46 17.01
CA ILE A 277 -27.14 33.16 17.40
C ILE A 277 -27.20 31.83 18.17
N ALA A 278 -26.49 30.79 17.71
CA ALA A 278 -26.41 29.51 18.42
C ALA A 278 -25.80 29.67 19.83
N LYS A 279 -24.73 30.47 19.98
CA LYS A 279 -24.15 30.80 21.30
C LYS A 279 -25.14 31.56 22.19
N PHE A 280 -25.85 32.55 21.66
CA PHE A 280 -26.86 33.31 22.40
C PHE A 280 -28.05 32.46 22.82
N ARG A 281 -28.51 31.51 21.98
CA ARG A 281 -29.57 30.55 22.35
C ARG A 281 -29.16 29.71 23.56
N LEU A 282 -27.93 29.19 23.56
CA LEU A 282 -27.41 28.37 24.65
C LEU A 282 -27.28 29.17 25.96
N LEU A 283 -26.84 30.43 25.88
CA LEU A 283 -26.83 31.36 27.02
C LEU A 283 -28.24 31.69 27.53
N PHE A 284 -29.21 31.84 26.63
CA PHE A 284 -30.60 32.12 26.98
C PHE A 284 -31.22 30.94 27.73
N GLU A 285 -31.03 29.71 27.26
CA GLU A 285 -31.47 28.48 27.94
C GLU A 285 -30.88 28.38 29.35
N ASN A 286 -29.57 28.64 29.50
CA ASN A 286 -28.92 28.65 30.81
C ASN A 286 -29.51 29.71 31.77
N LYS A 287 -29.79 30.92 31.28
CA LYS A 287 -30.42 31.97 32.10
C LYS A 287 -31.89 31.67 32.41
N GLN A 288 -32.63 31.02 31.50
CA GLN A 288 -34.01 30.57 31.72
C GLN A 288 -34.08 29.55 32.87
N VAL A 289 -33.12 28.62 32.94
CA VAL A 289 -32.99 27.65 34.05
C VAL A 289 -32.72 28.36 35.37
N VAL A 290 -31.83 29.35 35.40
CA VAL A 290 -31.51 30.13 36.61
C VAL A 290 -32.70 30.97 37.10
N ILE A 291 -33.45 31.61 36.19
CA ILE A 291 -34.66 32.36 36.55
C ILE A 291 -35.73 31.43 37.14
N SER A 292 -35.87 30.21 36.61
CA SER A 292 -36.80 29.21 37.16
C SER A 292 -36.44 28.80 38.60
N GLN A 293 -35.14 28.76 38.93
CA GLN A 293 -34.65 28.46 40.28
C GLN A 293 -34.88 29.62 41.25
N TYR A 294 -34.69 30.87 40.82
CA TYR A 294 -34.96 32.03 41.67
C TYR A 294 -36.45 32.29 41.89
N LYS A 295 -37.31 32.02 40.89
CA LYS A 295 -38.77 32.06 41.08
C LYS A 295 -39.24 31.09 42.17
N LYS A 296 -38.72 29.87 42.18
CA LYS A 296 -39.01 28.89 43.24
C LYS A 296 -38.52 29.33 44.62
N LYS A 297 -37.39 30.05 44.71
CA LYS A 297 -36.87 30.57 45.99
C LYS A 297 -37.68 31.76 46.53
N LEU A 298 -38.18 32.63 45.65
CA LEU A 298 -39.05 33.76 46.04
C LEU A 298 -40.40 33.30 46.58
N GLU A 299 -41.00 32.24 46.00
CA GLU A 299 -42.23 31.62 46.53
C GLU A 299 -42.05 31.05 47.96
N ILE A 300 -40.85 30.55 48.28
CA ILE A 300 -40.52 29.99 49.60
C ILE A 300 -40.30 31.10 50.65
N ILE A 301 -39.68 32.22 50.27
CA ILE A 301 -39.42 33.33 51.21
C ILE A 301 -40.69 34.15 51.48
N LEU A 302 -41.53 34.37 50.45
CA LEU A 302 -42.82 35.06 50.61
C LEU A 302 -43.81 34.29 51.48
N SER A 303 -43.73 32.96 51.53
CA SER A 303 -44.54 32.13 52.42
C SER A 303 -44.04 32.10 53.87
N GLN A 304 -42.78 32.48 54.14
CA GLN A 304 -42.17 32.40 55.46
C GLN A 304 -42.22 33.69 56.30
N GLN A 305 -42.44 34.87 55.70
CA GLN A 305 -42.27 36.15 56.41
C GLN A 305 -43.55 36.94 56.74
N GLY A 306 -44.76 36.48 56.38
CA GLY A 306 -46.02 37.01 56.94
C GLY A 306 -46.35 38.51 56.77
N GLY A 307 -45.45 39.34 56.20
CA GLY A 307 -45.66 40.74 55.80
C GLY A 307 -46.06 41.74 56.90
N GLN A 308 -45.11 42.25 57.73
CA GLN A 308 -45.12 43.63 58.32
C GLN A 308 -43.91 43.93 59.26
N GLU A 309 -43.53 45.21 59.43
CA GLU A 309 -42.44 45.74 60.30
C GLU A 309 -42.92 46.90 61.22
N PHE A 310 -42.31 47.07 62.41
CA PHE A 310 -42.34 48.32 63.21
C PHE A 310 -41.00 48.61 63.91
N GLY A 311 -40.72 49.90 64.20
CA GLY A 311 -39.44 50.44 64.68
C GLY A 311 -39.49 51.63 65.69
N PRO A 312 -38.70 52.70 65.52
CA PRO A 312 -37.59 53.06 66.44
C PRO A 312 -37.89 54.05 67.57
N LEU A 313 -39.13 54.51 67.77
CA LEU A 313 -39.49 55.50 68.80
C LEU A 313 -39.65 54.91 70.21
N GLU A 314 -39.71 53.57 70.33
CA GLU A 314 -39.70 52.86 71.61
C GLU A 314 -38.29 52.75 72.22
N ILE A 315 -37.22 53.07 71.47
CA ILE A 315 -35.84 52.87 71.91
C ILE A 315 -35.32 54.05 72.75
N GLU A 316 -35.79 55.29 72.52
CA GLU A 316 -35.32 56.47 73.26
C GLU A 316 -36.03 56.71 74.59
N ILE A 317 -37.30 56.31 74.73
CA ILE A 317 -38.02 56.35 76.01
C ILE A 317 -37.37 55.38 77.02
N ASN A 318 -36.81 54.27 76.54
CA ASN A 318 -36.15 53.25 77.34
C ASN A 318 -34.77 53.64 77.91
N LYS A 319 -34.18 54.77 77.51
CA LYS A 319 -32.81 55.13 77.87
C LYS A 319 -32.71 56.02 79.11
N LEU A 320 -33.72 56.84 79.39
CA LEU A 320 -33.73 57.77 80.53
C LEU A 320 -34.45 57.21 81.76
N THR A 321 -35.39 56.27 81.60
CA THR A 321 -35.99 55.49 82.71
C THR A 321 -34.99 54.50 83.32
N LYS A 322 -34.01 54.06 82.52
CA LYS A 322 -32.97 53.09 82.90
C LYS A 322 -32.08 53.54 84.05
N GLN A 323 -31.70 54.82 84.10
CA GLN A 323 -30.69 55.28 85.07
C GLN A 323 -31.23 55.53 86.47
N ILE A 324 -32.53 55.84 86.60
CA ILE A 324 -33.13 56.20 87.89
C ILE A 324 -33.50 54.96 88.70
N GLU A 325 -33.94 53.89 88.06
CA GLU A 325 -34.26 52.67 88.78
C GLU A 325 -33.13 51.65 88.78
N GLU A 326 -32.07 51.75 87.98
CA GLU A 326 -30.89 50.86 88.09
C GLU A 326 -30.41 50.71 89.55
N CYS A 327 -30.32 51.80 90.33
CA CYS A 327 -29.96 51.73 91.77
C CYS A 327 -31.05 51.12 92.67
N ASN A 328 -32.34 51.41 92.42
CA ASN A 328 -33.44 50.76 93.15
C ASN A 328 -33.63 49.29 92.72
N SER A 329 -33.23 48.97 91.50
CA SER A 329 -33.20 47.65 90.91
C SER A 329 -32.03 46.86 91.45
N GLU A 330 -30.93 47.43 91.93
CA GLU A 330 -29.90 46.61 92.60
C GLU A 330 -30.40 46.08 93.96
N VAL A 331 -31.11 46.91 94.72
CA VAL A 331 -31.72 46.50 96.00
C VAL A 331 -32.94 45.59 95.77
N MET A 332 -33.79 45.94 94.80
CA MET A 332 -34.87 45.08 94.34
C MET A 332 -34.37 43.82 93.66
N THR A 333 -33.22 43.79 92.98
CA THR A 333 -32.67 42.58 92.34
C THR A 333 -32.05 41.67 93.36
N LEU A 334 -31.55 42.13 94.50
CA LEU A 334 -31.13 41.21 95.57
C LEU A 334 -32.34 40.62 96.32
N GLN A 335 -33.38 41.41 96.56
CA GLN A 335 -34.66 40.91 97.11
C GLN A 335 -35.46 40.07 96.11
N GLU A 336 -35.47 40.43 94.83
CA GLU A 336 -36.01 39.64 93.71
C GLU A 336 -35.12 38.46 93.42
N TYR A 337 -33.80 38.50 93.59
CA TYR A 337 -32.96 37.33 93.40
C TYR A 337 -33.24 36.30 94.48
N TRP A 338 -33.45 36.74 95.72
CA TRP A 338 -33.90 35.85 96.79
C TRP A 338 -35.34 35.35 96.57
N LEU A 339 -36.28 36.22 96.19
CA LEU A 339 -37.65 35.84 95.84
C LEU A 339 -37.73 35.03 94.54
N ASN A 340 -36.80 35.19 93.60
CA ASN A 340 -36.70 34.45 92.34
C ASN A 340 -36.01 33.12 92.60
N GLN A 341 -35.02 33.02 93.47
CA GLN A 341 -34.49 31.75 93.95
C GLN A 341 -35.57 30.98 94.72
N GLN A 342 -36.38 31.66 95.55
CA GLN A 342 -37.52 31.06 96.25
C GLN A 342 -38.69 30.74 95.30
N LYS A 343 -38.99 31.58 94.31
CA LYS A 343 -39.99 31.33 93.25
C LYS A 343 -39.51 30.29 92.26
N GLU A 344 -38.22 30.17 91.98
CA GLU A 344 -37.60 29.10 91.19
C GLU A 344 -37.60 27.82 92.00
N LEU A 345 -37.32 27.85 93.31
CA LEU A 345 -37.50 26.68 94.16
C LEU A 345 -38.96 26.23 94.15
N VAL A 346 -39.90 27.16 94.30
CA VAL A 346 -41.35 26.88 94.27
C VAL A 346 -41.81 26.46 92.87
N LYS A 347 -41.31 27.08 91.79
CA LYS A 347 -41.59 26.70 90.40
C LYS A 347 -40.97 25.35 90.08
N LEU A 348 -39.72 25.09 90.42
CA LEU A 348 -39.07 23.80 90.26
C LEU A 348 -39.72 22.72 91.14
N THR A 349 -40.27 23.06 92.31
CA THR A 349 -41.08 22.10 93.08
C THR A 349 -42.46 21.89 92.46
N LYS A 350 -43.11 22.93 91.93
CA LYS A 350 -44.40 22.81 91.22
C LYS A 350 -44.25 22.10 89.88
N GLU A 351 -43.21 22.42 89.12
CA GLU A 351 -42.79 21.73 87.90
C GLU A 351 -42.33 20.32 88.23
N ARG A 352 -41.66 20.06 89.36
CA ARG A 352 -41.39 18.69 89.82
C ARG A 352 -42.68 17.98 90.18
N GLU A 353 -43.63 18.63 90.84
CA GLU A 353 -44.94 18.05 91.19
C GLU A 353 -45.82 17.84 89.95
N GLU A 354 -45.78 18.74 88.96
CA GLU A 354 -46.43 18.64 87.66
C GLU A 354 -45.70 17.64 86.75
N GLN A 355 -44.37 17.53 86.83
CA GLN A 355 -43.57 16.49 86.18
C GLN A 355 -43.79 15.14 86.85
N LEU A 356 -44.04 15.09 88.17
CA LEU A 356 -44.43 13.88 88.89
C LEU A 356 -45.87 13.51 88.59
N ALA A 357 -46.79 14.47 88.51
CA ALA A 357 -48.18 14.27 88.15
C ALA A 357 -48.32 13.91 86.66
N SER A 358 -47.51 14.50 85.78
CA SER A 358 -47.42 14.13 84.37
C SER A 358 -46.60 12.86 84.19
N LEU A 359 -45.61 12.53 85.02
CA LEU A 359 -44.99 11.21 85.06
C LEU A 359 -45.97 10.18 85.57
N ASP A 360 -46.85 10.50 86.50
CA ASP A 360 -47.87 9.59 87.00
C ASP A 360 -49.03 9.48 86.01
N LEU A 361 -49.37 10.56 85.28
CA LEU A 361 -50.28 10.53 84.15
C LEU A 361 -49.67 9.76 82.98
N LEU A 362 -48.39 9.95 82.66
CA LEU A 362 -47.63 9.24 81.64
C LEU A 362 -47.36 7.82 82.05
N LYS A 363 -47.17 7.50 83.34
CA LYS A 363 -47.10 6.13 83.86
C LYS A 363 -48.46 5.48 83.81
N LYS A 364 -49.54 6.19 84.14
CA LYS A 364 -50.92 5.71 83.97
C LYS A 364 -51.21 5.49 82.49
N GLN A 365 -50.87 6.43 81.62
CA GLN A 365 -50.98 6.32 80.16
C GLN A 365 -50.04 5.25 79.62
N LEU A 366 -48.83 5.06 80.15
CA LEU A 366 -47.90 3.99 79.77
C LEU A 366 -48.44 2.66 80.24
N THR A 367 -49.04 2.55 81.42
CA THR A 367 -49.71 1.33 81.89
C THR A 367 -50.99 1.06 81.10
N ILE A 368 -51.73 2.09 80.68
CA ILE A 368 -52.89 1.98 79.79
C ILE A 368 -52.42 1.61 78.38
N LEU A 369 -51.33 2.19 77.88
CA LEU A 369 -50.72 1.91 76.59
C LEU A 369 -49.98 0.58 76.61
N GLN A 370 -49.47 0.10 77.74
CA GLN A 370 -48.92 -1.25 77.91
C GLN A 370 -50.03 -2.26 78.08
N GLN A 371 -51.15 -1.93 78.73
CA GLN A 371 -52.34 -2.79 78.72
C GLN A 371 -53.05 -2.78 77.37
N GLN A 372 -53.02 -1.67 76.63
CA GLN A 372 -53.51 -1.55 75.25
C GLN A 372 -52.54 -2.23 74.29
N LYS A 373 -51.23 -2.12 74.47
CA LYS A 373 -50.18 -2.82 73.72
C LYS A 373 -50.23 -4.30 73.99
N VAL A 374 -50.38 -4.75 75.23
CA VAL A 374 -50.60 -6.16 75.57
C VAL A 374 -51.97 -6.63 75.08
N ARG A 375 -53.00 -5.77 75.02
CA ARG A 375 -54.28 -6.10 74.37
C ARG A 375 -54.17 -6.16 72.85
N THR A 376 -53.43 -5.27 72.20
CA THR A 376 -53.24 -5.26 70.74
C THR A 376 -52.25 -6.33 70.32
N GLU A 377 -51.18 -6.59 71.07
CA GLU A 377 -50.23 -7.70 70.88
C GLU A 377 -50.90 -9.05 71.18
N ASN A 378 -51.76 -9.17 72.20
CA ASN A 378 -52.57 -10.39 72.38
C ASN A 378 -53.68 -10.52 71.32
N LEU A 379 -54.28 -9.41 70.83
CA LEU A 379 -55.18 -9.47 69.65
C LEU A 379 -54.42 -9.83 68.36
N PHE A 380 -53.15 -9.42 68.24
CA PHE A 380 -52.29 -9.72 67.09
C PHE A 380 -51.77 -11.17 67.11
N LEU A 381 -51.69 -11.79 68.30
CA LEU A 381 -51.26 -13.18 68.46
C LEU A 381 -52.42 -14.20 68.59
N SER A 382 -53.65 -13.78 68.90
CA SER A 382 -54.80 -14.70 69.03
C SER A 382 -56.02 -14.38 68.15
N GLY A 383 -55.93 -13.43 67.21
CA GLY A 383 -57.05 -13.00 66.36
C GLY A 383 -56.97 -13.51 64.93
N PHE A 384 -57.62 -14.64 64.68
CA PHE A 384 -57.99 -15.16 63.36
C PHE A 384 -58.70 -14.06 62.53
N PHE A 385 -58.28 -13.88 61.26
CA PHE A 385 -59.09 -13.34 60.15
C PHE A 385 -59.31 -11.79 60.08
N PHE A 386 -58.47 -11.05 59.33
CA PHE A 386 -58.81 -10.00 58.32
C PHE A 386 -57.53 -9.31 57.75
N PRO A 387 -57.50 -8.83 56.48
CA PRO A 387 -56.28 -8.41 55.78
C PRO A 387 -55.98 -6.90 55.85
N CYS A 388 -54.70 -6.55 55.67
CA CYS A 388 -54.05 -5.22 55.66
C CYS A 388 -53.61 -4.68 57.04
N SER A 389 -52.33 -4.94 57.36
CA SER A 389 -51.59 -4.36 58.48
C SER A 389 -50.51 -3.39 57.95
N PRO A 390 -50.11 -2.32 58.67
CA PRO A 390 -49.02 -1.41 58.30
C PRO A 390 -47.66 -2.07 58.01
N VAL A 391 -47.48 -3.31 58.47
CA VAL A 391 -46.32 -4.16 58.16
C VAL A 391 -46.31 -4.56 56.67
N ASP A 392 -47.48 -4.68 56.03
CA ASP A 392 -47.60 -4.99 54.61
C ASP A 392 -47.19 -3.79 53.73
N GLU A 393 -47.49 -2.56 54.14
CA GLU A 393 -47.04 -1.34 53.45
C GLU A 393 -45.52 -1.17 53.50
N ILE A 394 -44.90 -1.37 54.66
CA ILE A 394 -43.43 -1.35 54.78
C ILE A 394 -42.79 -2.49 53.98
N ASN A 395 -43.42 -3.67 53.96
CA ASN A 395 -42.98 -4.79 53.13
C ASN A 395 -43.18 -4.52 51.62
N GLN A 396 -44.12 -3.67 51.25
CA GLN A 396 -44.37 -3.27 49.88
C GLN A 396 -43.37 -2.20 49.43
N GLU A 397 -43.10 -1.17 50.23
CA GLU A 397 -42.05 -0.18 49.94
C GLU A 397 -40.65 -0.81 49.86
N THR A 398 -40.34 -1.79 50.71
CA THR A 398 -39.06 -2.52 50.62
C THR A 398 -38.97 -3.44 49.41
N LYS A 399 -40.10 -3.95 48.89
CA LYS A 399 -40.13 -4.64 47.59
C LYS A 399 -39.92 -3.66 46.45
N GLU A 400 -40.59 -2.52 46.47
CA GLU A 400 -40.43 -1.46 45.47
C GLU A 400 -39.00 -0.92 45.43
N GLN A 401 -38.35 -0.70 46.58
CA GLN A 401 -36.92 -0.36 46.64
C GLN A 401 -36.02 -1.43 46.03
N LYS A 402 -36.26 -2.72 46.35
CA LYS A 402 -35.51 -3.83 45.73
C LYS A 402 -35.73 -3.92 44.23
N ASP A 403 -36.91 -3.60 43.75
CA ASP A 403 -37.24 -3.59 42.33
C ASP A 403 -36.58 -2.40 41.62
N ILE A 404 -36.57 -1.21 42.23
CA ILE A 404 -35.82 -0.04 41.74
C ILE A 404 -34.32 -0.34 41.70
N GLU A 405 -33.75 -0.96 42.75
CA GLU A 405 -32.34 -1.36 42.75
C GLU A 405 -32.02 -2.39 41.68
N ARG A 406 -32.90 -3.38 41.45
CA ARG A 406 -32.76 -4.31 40.33
C ARG A 406 -32.81 -3.55 39.01
N HIS A 407 -33.70 -2.58 38.86
CA HIS A 407 -33.82 -1.78 37.65
C HIS A 407 -32.57 -0.92 37.40
N MET A 408 -32.01 -0.29 38.43
CA MET A 408 -30.75 0.44 38.36
C MET A 408 -29.57 -0.48 38.03
N ARG A 409 -29.51 -1.68 38.62
CA ARG A 409 -28.50 -2.69 38.29
C ARG A 409 -28.63 -3.13 36.83
N ASN A 410 -29.85 -3.31 36.33
CA ASN A 410 -30.10 -3.62 34.92
C ASN A 410 -29.63 -2.48 34.01
N MET A 411 -29.96 -1.22 34.31
CA MET A 411 -29.47 -0.07 33.55
C MET A 411 -27.94 0.07 33.60
N SER A 412 -27.31 -0.18 34.75
CA SER A 412 -25.86 -0.18 34.88
C SER A 412 -25.22 -1.28 34.04
N ASN A 413 -25.81 -2.48 34.03
CA ASN A 413 -25.38 -3.56 33.15
C ASN A 413 -25.55 -3.20 31.67
N ASP A 414 -26.63 -2.49 31.30
CA ASP A 414 -26.85 -2.05 29.93
C ASP A 414 -25.87 -0.94 29.52
N LEU A 415 -25.55 0.00 30.41
CA LEU A 415 -24.47 0.99 30.20
C LEU A 415 -23.11 0.32 30.01
N ILE A 416 -22.79 -0.71 30.80
CA ILE A 416 -21.56 -1.49 30.63
C ILE A 416 -21.56 -2.21 29.29
N LYS A 417 -22.67 -2.83 28.87
CA LYS A 417 -22.79 -3.45 27.55
C LYS A 417 -22.59 -2.42 26.43
N LEU A 418 -23.20 -1.24 26.56
CA LEU A 418 -23.08 -0.15 25.59
C LEU A 418 -21.64 0.32 25.48
N ASN A 419 -20.94 0.54 26.61
CA ASN A 419 -19.51 0.87 26.61
C ASN A 419 -18.65 -0.23 25.99
N VAL A 420 -18.94 -1.51 26.24
CA VAL A 420 -18.25 -2.62 25.58
C VAL A 420 -18.49 -2.62 24.08
N LEU A 421 -19.71 -2.30 23.63
CA LEU A 421 -20.03 -2.19 22.19
C LEU A 421 -19.34 -0.98 21.56
N ILE A 422 -19.30 0.17 22.24
CA ILE A 422 -18.59 1.37 21.78
C ILE A 422 -17.10 1.07 21.62
N ASN A 423 -16.47 0.45 22.61
CA ASN A 423 -15.05 0.09 22.53
C ASN A 423 -14.78 -0.94 21.42
N LYS A 424 -15.67 -1.92 21.23
CA LYS A 424 -15.55 -2.85 20.09
C LYS A 424 -15.67 -2.13 18.76
N ASN A 425 -16.63 -1.21 18.63
CA ASN A 425 -16.84 -0.45 17.41
C ASN A 425 -15.64 0.48 17.11
N ASN A 426 -15.07 1.11 18.14
CA ASN A 426 -13.86 1.92 18.02
C ASN A 426 -12.67 1.05 17.59
N ASN A 427 -12.48 -0.12 18.21
CA ASN A 427 -11.41 -1.03 17.81
C ASN A 427 -11.60 -1.50 16.36
N SER A 428 -12.81 -1.86 15.94
CA SER A 428 -13.07 -2.23 14.55
C SER A 428 -12.86 -1.06 13.59
N PHE A 429 -13.18 0.17 14.02
CA PHE A 429 -12.93 1.38 13.24
C PHE A 429 -11.42 1.63 13.08
N GLU A 430 -10.64 1.50 14.15
CA GLU A 430 -9.18 1.62 14.11
C GLU A 430 -8.57 0.52 13.24
N GLU A 431 -8.99 -0.74 13.37
CA GLU A 431 -8.54 -1.85 12.52
C GLU A 431 -8.84 -1.60 11.03
N LEU A 432 -10.04 -1.08 10.70
CA LEU A 432 -10.38 -0.69 9.35
C LEU A 432 -9.55 0.51 8.86
N GLN A 433 -9.25 1.47 9.73
CA GLN A 433 -8.40 2.61 9.40
C GLN A 433 -6.96 2.16 9.11
N TYR A 434 -6.37 1.31 9.95
CA TYR A 434 -5.06 0.72 9.72
C TYR A 434 -5.05 -0.15 8.46
N GLY A 435 -6.10 -0.95 8.23
CA GLY A 435 -6.27 -1.74 7.00
C GLY A 435 -6.32 -0.87 5.75
N ASN A 436 -7.05 0.24 5.79
CA ASN A 436 -7.08 1.22 4.69
C ASN A 436 -5.69 1.85 4.46
N ILE A 437 -4.98 2.25 5.51
CA ILE A 437 -3.63 2.82 5.38
C ILE A 437 -2.66 1.80 4.78
N ILE A 438 -2.73 0.53 5.18
CA ILE A 438 -1.86 -0.53 4.64
C ILE A 438 -2.19 -0.75 3.16
N THR A 439 -3.46 -0.91 2.80
CA THR A 439 -3.88 -1.11 1.40
C THR A 439 -3.57 0.10 0.52
N GLU A 440 -3.73 1.32 1.01
CA GLU A 440 -3.31 2.54 0.32
C GLU A 440 -1.80 2.54 0.07
N ASN A 441 -0.99 2.19 1.08
CA ASN A 441 0.46 2.06 0.90
C ASN A 441 0.84 0.97 -0.09
N GLU A 442 0.13 -0.16 -0.12
CA GLU A 442 0.33 -1.22 -1.11
C GLU A 442 -0.03 -0.74 -2.53
N PHE A 443 -1.13 0.00 -2.69
CA PHE A 443 -1.49 0.62 -3.96
C PHE A 443 -0.46 1.65 -4.42
N VAL A 444 0.05 2.49 -3.51
CA VAL A 444 1.11 3.46 -3.84
C VAL A 444 2.40 2.74 -4.25
N ARG A 445 2.77 1.64 -3.57
CA ARG A 445 3.94 0.83 -3.96
C ARG A 445 3.77 0.16 -5.31
N SER A 446 2.60 -0.42 -5.60
CA SER A 446 2.34 -1.05 -6.90
C SER A 446 2.30 -0.02 -8.02
N LEU A 447 1.76 1.17 -7.77
CA LEU A 447 1.76 2.28 -8.71
C LEU A 447 3.19 2.77 -8.99
N LYS A 448 4.04 2.93 -7.97
CA LYS A 448 5.47 3.26 -8.14
C LYS A 448 6.25 2.18 -8.90
N ALA A 449 5.93 0.90 -8.68
CA ALA A 449 6.56 -0.19 -9.42
C ALA A 449 6.16 -0.15 -10.91
N ALA A 450 4.87 0.05 -11.21
CA ALA A 450 4.39 0.20 -12.58
C ALA A 450 4.93 1.47 -13.27
N GLU A 451 5.07 2.57 -12.52
CA GLU A 451 5.71 3.80 -13.01
C GLU A 451 7.18 3.56 -13.37
N LYS A 452 7.92 2.85 -12.51
CA LYS A 452 9.31 2.47 -12.80
C LYS A 452 9.41 1.58 -14.04
N GLU A 453 8.55 0.56 -14.17
CA GLU A 453 8.49 -0.28 -15.37
C GLU A 453 8.17 0.54 -16.63
N SER A 454 7.26 1.51 -16.52
CA SER A 454 6.94 2.42 -17.62
C SER A 454 8.13 3.28 -18.04
N VAL A 455 8.89 3.82 -17.08
CA VAL A 455 10.12 4.58 -17.35
C VAL A 455 11.18 3.68 -18.01
N GLU A 456 11.42 2.47 -17.49
CA GLU A 456 12.36 1.53 -18.08
C GLU A 456 11.97 1.14 -19.53
N MET A 457 10.67 0.98 -19.80
CA MET A 457 10.18 0.71 -21.16
C MET A 457 10.33 1.93 -22.08
N GLN A 458 10.14 3.15 -21.56
CA GLN A 458 10.38 4.38 -22.31
C GLN A 458 11.87 4.56 -22.64
N GLU A 459 12.77 4.27 -21.71
CA GLU A 459 14.22 4.31 -21.96
C GLU A 459 14.63 3.29 -23.03
N LYS A 460 14.12 2.07 -22.96
CA LYS A 460 14.33 1.05 -24.02
C LYS A 460 13.80 1.53 -25.36
N HIS A 461 12.64 2.19 -25.39
CA HIS A 461 12.10 2.76 -26.60
C HIS A 461 13.02 3.84 -27.17
N SER A 462 13.51 4.76 -26.32
CA SER A 462 14.48 5.79 -26.72
C SER A 462 15.77 5.19 -27.29
N GLN A 463 16.33 4.17 -26.63
CA GLN A 463 17.52 3.46 -27.12
C GLN A 463 17.28 2.83 -28.50
N LEU A 464 16.16 2.12 -28.68
CA LEU A 464 15.79 1.53 -29.97
C LEU A 464 15.56 2.59 -31.06
N THR A 465 14.99 3.76 -30.71
CA THR A 465 14.84 4.85 -31.67
C THR A 465 16.18 5.44 -32.09
N GLU A 466 17.13 5.61 -31.16
CA GLU A 466 18.48 6.06 -31.48
C GLU A 466 19.22 5.04 -32.35
N GLU A 467 19.13 3.75 -32.03
CA GLU A 467 19.71 2.68 -32.84
C GLU A 467 19.13 2.66 -34.25
N LYS A 468 17.80 2.80 -34.39
CA LYS A 468 17.13 2.92 -35.69
C LYS A 468 17.66 4.11 -36.48
N GLU A 469 17.81 5.28 -35.85
CA GLU A 469 18.35 6.47 -36.52
C GLU A 469 19.82 6.29 -36.92
N ARG A 470 20.64 5.66 -36.07
CA ARG A 470 22.04 5.33 -36.40
C ARG A 470 22.11 4.37 -37.59
N LEU A 471 21.28 3.33 -37.62
CA LEU A 471 21.20 2.40 -38.74
C LEU A 471 20.70 3.07 -40.02
N LEU A 472 19.71 3.97 -39.93
CA LEU A 472 19.25 4.76 -41.08
C LEU A 472 20.35 5.65 -41.63
N LYS A 473 21.13 6.33 -40.78
CA LYS A 473 22.29 7.14 -41.21
C LYS A 473 23.34 6.26 -41.92
N SER A 474 23.67 5.11 -41.35
CA SER A 474 24.61 4.16 -41.96
C SER A 474 24.10 3.63 -43.31
N LEU A 475 22.80 3.39 -43.44
CA LEU A 475 22.19 2.96 -44.70
C LEU A 475 22.25 4.07 -45.76
N LEU A 476 21.94 5.32 -45.41
CA LEU A 476 22.05 6.46 -46.32
C LEU A 476 23.50 6.71 -46.76
N GLU A 477 24.47 6.50 -45.87
CA GLU A 477 25.90 6.56 -46.20
C GLU A 477 26.29 5.43 -47.16
N ALA A 478 25.81 4.20 -46.92
CA ALA A 478 26.04 3.07 -47.82
C ALA A 478 25.43 3.32 -49.21
N GLU A 479 24.20 3.85 -49.29
CA GLU A 479 23.57 4.26 -50.55
C GLU A 479 24.38 5.34 -51.27
N HIS A 480 24.90 6.34 -50.54
CA HIS A 480 25.82 7.34 -51.11
C HIS A 480 27.09 6.69 -51.67
N GLN A 481 27.70 5.74 -50.96
CA GLN A 481 28.87 5.03 -51.46
C GLN A 481 28.55 4.21 -52.70
N ILE A 482 27.40 3.52 -52.75
CA ILE A 482 26.94 2.79 -53.93
C ILE A 482 26.82 3.74 -55.12
N MET A 483 26.15 4.88 -54.96
CA MET A 483 26.01 5.91 -56.01
C MET A 483 27.36 6.46 -56.49
N LEU A 484 28.31 6.70 -55.57
CA LEU A 484 29.67 7.12 -55.92
C LEU A 484 30.41 6.06 -56.72
N TRP A 485 30.30 4.79 -56.35
CA TRP A 485 30.90 3.68 -57.08
C TRP A 485 30.27 3.46 -58.44
N GLU A 486 28.94 3.56 -58.55
CA GLU A 486 28.24 3.52 -59.82
C GLU A 486 28.70 4.65 -60.75
N ARG A 487 28.84 5.87 -60.24
CA ARG A 487 29.37 7.00 -61.03
C ARG A 487 30.81 6.77 -61.46
N LYS A 488 31.68 6.26 -60.58
CA LYS A 488 33.07 5.88 -60.94
C LYS A 488 33.11 4.80 -62.01
N ILE A 489 32.28 3.76 -61.87
CA ILE A 489 32.17 2.69 -62.86
C ILE A 489 31.71 3.27 -64.19
N GLN A 490 30.69 4.13 -64.19
CA GLN A 490 30.18 4.76 -65.40
C GLN A 490 31.24 5.63 -66.08
N LEU A 491 31.95 6.49 -65.33
CA LEU A 491 33.06 7.29 -65.85
C LEU A 491 34.19 6.39 -66.39
N SER A 492 34.51 5.28 -65.73
CA SER A 492 35.52 4.34 -66.22
C SER A 492 35.09 3.65 -67.51
N ARG A 493 33.79 3.34 -67.67
CA ARG A 493 33.21 2.79 -68.90
C ARG A 493 33.24 3.81 -70.02
N GLU A 494 32.86 5.06 -69.75
CA GLU A 494 32.92 6.17 -70.70
C GLU A 494 34.36 6.48 -71.12
N MET A 495 35.31 6.54 -70.17
CA MET A 495 36.74 6.69 -70.47
C MET A 495 37.27 5.53 -71.30
N ARG A 496 36.91 4.28 -70.96
CA ARG A 496 37.30 3.11 -71.75
C ARG A 496 36.71 3.19 -73.15
N ALA A 497 35.43 3.51 -73.31
CA ALA A 497 34.80 3.69 -74.61
C ALA A 497 35.41 4.84 -75.43
N ALA A 498 35.83 5.93 -74.77
CA ALA A 498 36.54 7.04 -75.43
C ALA A 498 37.97 6.66 -75.86
N VAL A 499 38.68 5.86 -75.06
CA VAL A 499 40.02 5.33 -75.41
C VAL A 499 39.93 4.26 -76.49
N ASP A 500 38.91 3.41 -76.44
CA ASP A 500 38.63 2.36 -77.43
C ASP A 500 37.96 2.92 -78.69
N SER A 501 37.58 4.20 -78.70
CA SER A 501 37.11 4.89 -79.89
C SER A 501 38.16 4.77 -81.00
N GLU A 502 37.73 4.28 -82.15
CA GLU A 502 38.58 3.99 -83.31
C GLU A 502 39.34 5.22 -83.85
N MET A 503 38.99 6.41 -83.38
CA MET A 503 39.58 7.69 -83.79
C MET A 503 41.10 7.73 -83.57
N GLY A 504 41.62 7.10 -82.51
CA GLY A 504 43.07 6.97 -82.30
C GLY A 504 43.70 5.71 -82.92
N GLN A 505 42.93 4.63 -83.05
CA GLN A 505 43.43 3.38 -83.66
C GLN A 505 43.66 3.52 -85.16
N GLY A 506 42.86 4.33 -85.87
CA GLY A 506 43.05 4.61 -87.30
C GLY A 506 44.40 5.26 -87.59
N GLU A 507 44.76 6.31 -86.83
CA GLU A 507 46.05 7.00 -86.96
C GLU A 507 47.23 6.09 -86.59
N ILE A 508 47.13 5.30 -85.51
CA ILE A 508 48.16 4.35 -85.12
C ILE A 508 48.34 3.25 -86.18
N ARG A 509 47.25 2.74 -86.77
CA ARG A 509 47.32 1.75 -87.86
C ARG A 509 47.94 2.37 -89.12
N ALA A 510 47.60 3.61 -89.46
CA ALA A 510 48.22 4.34 -90.57
C ALA A 510 49.72 4.58 -90.32
N MET A 511 50.11 5.01 -89.12
CA MET A 511 51.51 5.15 -88.71
C MET A 511 52.25 3.80 -88.76
N ARG A 512 51.63 2.70 -88.32
CA ARG A 512 52.23 1.35 -88.42
C ARG A 512 52.43 0.92 -89.88
N LEU A 513 51.46 1.18 -90.75
CA LEU A 513 51.59 0.91 -92.19
C LEU A 513 52.70 1.76 -92.82
N GLU A 514 52.86 3.01 -92.40
CA GLU A 514 53.94 3.88 -92.87
C GLU A 514 55.31 3.45 -92.32
N ILE A 515 55.40 3.05 -91.04
CA ILE A 515 56.61 2.42 -90.47
C ILE A 515 56.94 1.15 -91.25
N HIS A 516 55.95 0.32 -91.58
CA HIS A 516 56.19 -0.88 -92.37
C HIS A 516 56.66 -0.54 -93.79
N ARG A 517 56.08 0.47 -94.45
CA ARG A 517 56.59 0.99 -95.73
C ARG A 517 58.02 1.50 -95.61
N MET A 518 58.35 2.20 -94.52
CA MET A 518 59.71 2.65 -94.24
C MET A 518 60.66 1.49 -93.96
N GLN A 519 60.23 0.44 -93.27
CA GLN A 519 61.01 -0.78 -93.06
C GLN A 519 61.25 -1.53 -94.36
N VAL A 520 60.26 -1.59 -95.25
CA VAL A 520 60.41 -2.16 -96.59
C VAL A 520 61.38 -1.31 -97.42
N ARG A 521 61.27 0.02 -97.39
CA ARG A 521 62.26 0.92 -98.01
C ARG A 521 63.65 0.73 -97.42
N TYR A 522 63.78 0.57 -96.11
CA TYR A 522 65.04 0.28 -95.44
C TYR A 522 65.61 -1.06 -95.91
N GLY A 523 64.78 -2.11 -96.02
CA GLY A 523 65.18 -3.39 -96.59
C GLY A 523 65.62 -3.29 -98.06
N GLN A 524 64.97 -2.44 -98.86
CA GLN A 524 65.40 -2.14 -100.24
C GLN A 524 66.74 -1.39 -100.26
N LEU A 525 66.93 -0.43 -99.37
CA LEU A 525 68.20 0.29 -99.17
C LEU A 525 69.32 -0.65 -98.72
N MET A 526 69.05 -1.60 -97.82
CA MET A 526 70.01 -2.62 -97.42
C MET A 526 70.39 -3.52 -98.59
N LYS A 527 69.43 -3.93 -99.44
CA LYS A 527 69.75 -4.67 -100.68
C LYS A 527 70.56 -3.84 -101.68
N GLN A 528 70.30 -2.54 -101.78
CA GLN A 528 71.13 -1.62 -102.58
C GLN A 528 72.53 -1.48 -101.97
N GLN A 529 72.64 -1.43 -100.65
CA GLN A 529 73.92 -1.40 -99.94
C GLN A 529 74.68 -2.72 -100.15
N GLU A 530 74.04 -3.88 -100.09
CA GLU A 530 74.64 -5.18 -100.42
C GLU A 530 75.11 -5.23 -101.88
N LYS A 531 74.30 -4.72 -102.82
CA LYS A 531 74.71 -4.61 -104.22
C LYS A 531 75.91 -3.68 -104.39
N MET A 532 75.93 -2.55 -103.67
CA MET A 532 77.07 -1.64 -103.61
C MET A 532 78.27 -2.30 -102.92
N ILE A 533 78.08 -3.15 -101.93
CA ILE A 533 79.15 -3.93 -101.29
C ILE A 533 79.69 -4.99 -102.24
N GLN A 534 78.86 -5.68 -103.03
CA GLN A 534 79.33 -6.61 -104.06
C GLN A 534 80.08 -5.88 -105.19
N ASP A 535 79.58 -4.73 -105.63
CA ASP A 535 80.29 -3.86 -106.59
C ASP A 535 81.59 -3.31 -105.97
N MET A 536 81.58 -3.00 -104.67
CA MET A 536 82.74 -2.62 -103.87
C MET A 536 83.72 -3.78 -103.74
N GLU A 537 83.29 -5.01 -103.47
CA GLU A 537 84.14 -6.20 -103.39
C GLU A 537 84.73 -6.55 -104.76
N ALA A 538 83.97 -6.37 -105.84
CA ALA A 538 84.48 -6.50 -107.21
C ALA A 538 85.46 -5.39 -107.57
N SER A 539 85.29 -4.18 -107.02
CA SER A 539 86.25 -3.07 -107.20
C SER A 539 87.41 -3.13 -106.21
N VAL A 540 87.26 -3.77 -105.04
CA VAL A 540 88.30 -4.11 -104.05
C VAL A 540 89.13 -5.26 -104.56
N SER A 541 88.56 -6.30 -105.18
CA SER A 541 89.32 -7.33 -105.90
C SER A 541 90.16 -6.71 -107.03
N ARG A 542 89.59 -5.73 -107.76
CA ARG A 542 90.33 -4.93 -108.75
C ARG A 542 91.35 -4.00 -108.10
N ARG A 543 91.08 -3.49 -106.89
CA ARG A 543 91.98 -2.66 -106.10
C ARG A 543 93.05 -3.46 -105.39
N GLU A 544 92.87 -4.71 -105.00
CA GLU A 544 93.87 -5.58 -104.35
C GLU A 544 94.95 -5.97 -105.35
N VAL A 545 94.57 -6.16 -106.62
CA VAL A 545 95.50 -6.25 -107.77
C VAL A 545 96.25 -4.93 -108.03
N ILE A 546 95.73 -3.79 -107.55
CA ILE A 546 96.35 -2.45 -107.69
C ILE A 546 97.05 -1.99 -106.39
N SER A 547 96.67 -2.52 -105.21
CA SER A 547 97.12 -2.16 -103.85
C SER A 547 98.35 -2.97 -103.44
N THR A 548 98.46 -4.21 -103.91
CA THR A 548 99.75 -4.96 -103.90
C THR A 548 100.85 -4.24 -104.70
N ARG A 549 100.50 -3.23 -105.52
CA ARG A 549 101.42 -2.34 -106.24
C ARG A 549 101.41 -0.88 -105.73
N GLY A 550 100.54 -0.53 -104.78
CA GLY A 550 100.30 0.86 -104.33
C GLY A 550 100.51 1.10 -102.82
N GLU A 551 100.80 0.06 -102.04
CA GLU A 551 101.13 0.14 -100.60
C GLU A 551 102.59 0.57 -100.34
N ALA A 552 103.04 1.61 -101.05
CA ALA A 552 104.24 2.39 -100.75
C ALA A 552 103.91 3.80 -100.21
N GLN A 553 102.67 4.11 -99.83
CA GLN A 553 102.32 5.41 -99.25
C GLN A 553 101.01 5.38 -98.45
N SER A 554 101.11 5.23 -97.12
CA SER A 554 100.02 5.53 -96.18
C SER A 554 100.47 6.54 -95.13
N LYS A 555 99.84 7.73 -95.07
CA LYS A 555 99.61 8.64 -93.92
C LYS A 555 98.53 9.64 -94.38
N ALA A 556 97.54 10.16 -93.65
CA ALA A 556 97.11 10.24 -92.24
C ALA A 556 95.54 10.39 -92.26
N ASP A 557 94.74 10.34 -91.18
CA ASP A 557 94.65 11.36 -90.12
C ASP A 557 93.62 11.00 -89.02
N LYS A 558 93.82 11.55 -87.82
CA LYS A 558 93.03 11.45 -86.57
C LYS A 558 92.10 12.66 -86.36
N LYS A 559 91.07 12.58 -85.48
CA LYS A 559 90.52 13.74 -84.71
C LYS A 559 89.71 13.38 -83.44
N ARG A 560 89.72 14.29 -82.43
CA ARG A 560 89.23 14.24 -81.02
C ARG A 560 87.98 15.12 -80.76
N ILE A 561 87.28 14.92 -79.61
CA ILE A 561 86.05 15.62 -79.11
C ILE A 561 86.34 16.55 -77.89
N THR A 562 85.52 17.59 -77.64
CA THR A 562 85.83 18.82 -76.85
C THR A 562 84.87 19.14 -75.65
N LYS A 563 85.38 19.98 -74.71
CA LYS A 563 84.96 20.41 -73.35
C LYS A 563 83.55 21.00 -73.04
N SER A 564 82.57 21.03 -73.95
CA SER A 564 81.28 21.74 -73.72
C SER A 564 80.25 20.97 -72.88
N ASP A 565 80.27 19.64 -72.94
CA ASP A 565 79.20 18.79 -72.37
C ASP A 565 79.21 18.68 -70.84
N PHE A 566 80.34 18.99 -70.20
CA PHE A 566 80.48 18.88 -68.74
C PHE A 566 79.77 19.99 -67.96
N HIS A 567 79.57 21.17 -68.55
CA HIS A 567 79.00 22.31 -67.82
C HIS A 567 77.47 22.24 -67.70
N SER A 568 76.79 21.76 -68.74
CA SER A 568 75.33 21.56 -68.76
C SER A 568 74.87 20.51 -67.74
N LYS A 569 75.57 19.36 -67.68
CA LYS A 569 75.25 18.26 -66.75
C LYS A 569 75.35 18.67 -65.27
N LYS A 570 76.30 19.56 -64.93
CA LYS A 570 76.53 20.02 -63.55
C LYS A 570 75.40 20.91 -63.03
N GLN A 571 74.76 21.69 -63.91
CA GLN A 571 73.70 22.63 -63.53
C GLN A 571 72.34 21.92 -63.36
N GLU A 572 72.05 20.89 -64.14
CA GLU A 572 70.88 20.02 -63.96
C GLU A 572 70.92 19.24 -62.63
N LEU A 573 72.09 18.71 -62.25
CA LEU A 573 72.23 17.96 -61.00
C LEU A 573 71.99 18.84 -59.76
N ARG A 574 72.42 20.11 -59.78
CA ARG A 574 72.15 21.07 -58.67
C ARG A 574 70.66 21.35 -58.50
N LYS A 575 69.90 21.49 -59.59
CA LYS A 575 68.44 21.69 -59.53
C LYS A 575 67.71 20.45 -59.00
N LYS A 576 68.16 19.23 -59.36
CA LYS A 576 67.61 17.97 -58.83
C LYS A 576 67.91 17.79 -57.34
N ILE A 577 69.10 18.18 -56.87
CA ILE A 577 69.46 18.12 -55.45
C ILE A 577 68.60 19.07 -54.61
N SER A 578 68.37 20.30 -55.07
CA SER A 578 67.49 21.25 -54.34
C SER A 578 66.03 20.80 -54.29
N LYS A 579 65.50 20.23 -55.39
CA LYS A 579 64.12 19.71 -55.41
C LYS A 579 63.95 18.46 -54.53
N THR A 580 64.95 17.59 -54.49
CA THR A 580 64.94 16.41 -53.59
C THR A 580 65.03 16.81 -52.13
N GLN A 581 65.89 17.78 -51.77
CA GLN A 581 65.96 18.30 -50.39
C GLN A 581 64.64 18.89 -49.89
N LYS A 582 63.93 19.65 -50.74
CA LYS A 582 62.61 20.20 -50.38
C LYS A 582 61.58 19.10 -50.15
N ASN A 583 61.55 18.09 -51.02
CA ASN A 583 60.67 16.93 -50.84
C ASN A 583 61.04 16.13 -49.57
N THR A 584 62.33 16.02 -49.21
CA THR A 584 62.74 15.36 -47.96
C THR A 584 62.27 16.13 -46.72
N GLN A 585 62.29 17.47 -46.75
CA GLN A 585 61.75 18.29 -45.66
C GLN A 585 60.22 18.14 -45.53
N ASP A 586 59.50 18.15 -46.65
CA ASP A 586 58.04 17.95 -46.63
C ASP A 586 57.69 16.54 -46.10
N CYS A 587 58.44 15.51 -46.50
CA CYS A 587 58.30 14.16 -45.92
C CYS A 587 58.61 14.13 -44.42
N ASN A 588 59.67 14.80 -43.96
CA ASN A 588 59.99 14.87 -42.54
C ASN A 588 58.90 15.56 -41.71
N ASN A 589 58.27 16.62 -42.24
CA ASN A 589 57.15 17.26 -41.57
C ASN A 589 55.94 16.32 -41.46
N THR A 590 55.62 15.58 -42.53
CA THR A 590 54.54 14.57 -42.47
C THR A 590 54.84 13.43 -41.50
N ILE A 591 56.11 13.03 -41.37
CA ILE A 591 56.52 12.00 -40.40
C ILE A 591 56.29 12.52 -38.97
N LEU A 592 56.66 13.76 -38.67
CA LEU A 592 56.43 14.35 -37.34
C LEU A 592 54.94 14.48 -37.00
N GLU A 593 54.10 14.85 -37.96
CA GLU A 593 52.64 14.88 -37.79
C GLU A 593 52.07 13.47 -37.54
N LEU A 594 52.56 12.46 -38.26
CA LEU A 594 52.16 11.07 -38.07
C LEU A 594 52.63 10.52 -36.71
N GLU A 595 53.84 10.85 -36.26
CA GLU A 595 54.34 10.47 -34.93
C GLU A 595 53.51 11.13 -33.83
N SER A 596 53.14 12.41 -33.99
CA SER A 596 52.28 13.11 -33.03
C SER A 596 50.88 12.52 -32.95
N THR A 597 50.29 12.12 -34.09
CA THR A 597 48.98 11.47 -34.12
C THR A 597 49.03 10.03 -33.62
N GLN A 598 50.12 9.30 -33.87
CA GLN A 598 50.36 7.98 -33.28
C GLN A 598 50.47 8.06 -31.76
N ALA A 599 51.20 9.04 -31.23
CA ALA A 599 51.33 9.25 -29.79
C ALA A 599 49.97 9.55 -29.13
N SER A 600 49.16 10.45 -29.71
CA SER A 600 47.83 10.77 -29.15
C SER A 600 46.85 9.60 -29.25
N LEU A 601 46.88 8.82 -30.32
CA LEU A 601 46.08 7.60 -30.45
C LEU A 601 46.53 6.50 -29.47
N SER A 602 47.83 6.38 -29.21
CA SER A 602 48.34 5.41 -28.24
C SER A 602 47.92 5.76 -26.80
N ALA A 603 47.88 7.05 -26.46
CA ALA A 603 47.40 7.53 -25.16
C ALA A 603 45.90 7.23 -24.99
N THR A 604 45.07 7.58 -25.98
CA THR A 604 43.63 7.31 -25.93
C THR A 604 43.32 5.81 -25.92
N PHE A 605 44.10 4.99 -26.64
CA PHE A 605 43.98 3.53 -26.59
C PHE A 605 44.29 2.98 -25.19
N SER A 606 45.35 3.47 -24.54
CA SER A 606 45.70 3.07 -23.17
C SER A 606 44.61 3.47 -22.17
N GLU A 607 44.02 4.66 -22.30
CA GLU A 607 42.91 5.10 -21.45
C GLU A 607 41.68 4.18 -21.63
N LYS A 608 41.30 3.88 -22.88
CA LYS A 608 40.18 2.98 -23.18
C LYS A 608 40.45 1.54 -22.70
N GLN A 609 41.70 1.08 -22.75
CA GLN A 609 42.09 -0.22 -22.22
C GLN A 609 41.96 -0.26 -20.69
N GLN A 610 42.32 0.81 -19.99
CA GLN A 610 42.13 0.89 -18.53
C GLN A 610 40.65 0.96 -18.13
N GLU A 611 39.83 1.70 -18.89
CA GLU A 611 38.37 1.72 -18.69
C GLU A 611 37.76 0.32 -18.89
N LEU A 612 38.17 -0.41 -19.94
CA LEU A 612 37.72 -1.78 -20.17
C LEU A 612 38.08 -2.73 -19.02
N LEU A 613 39.30 -2.66 -18.50
CA LEU A 613 39.72 -3.49 -17.35
C LEU A 613 38.91 -3.18 -16.09
N ARG A 614 38.56 -1.90 -15.86
CA ARG A 614 37.69 -1.51 -14.74
C ARG A 614 36.28 -2.07 -14.90
N LEU A 615 35.67 -1.88 -16.08
CA LEU A 615 34.34 -2.41 -16.37
C LEU A 615 34.30 -3.94 -16.31
N GLN A 616 35.36 -4.60 -16.73
CA GLN A 616 35.47 -6.06 -16.64
C GLN A 616 35.55 -6.53 -15.18
N ALA A 617 36.32 -5.85 -14.32
CA ALA A 617 36.37 -6.16 -12.90
C ALA A 617 35.03 -5.91 -12.18
N GLU A 618 34.29 -4.86 -12.57
CA GLU A 618 32.94 -4.59 -12.07
C GLU A 618 31.94 -5.67 -12.53
N SER A 619 32.00 -6.09 -13.80
CA SER A 619 31.19 -7.19 -14.33
C SER A 619 31.46 -8.50 -13.59
N ASP A 620 32.73 -8.87 -13.42
CA ASP A 620 33.14 -10.08 -12.70
C ASP A 620 32.67 -10.04 -11.23
N GLY A 621 32.68 -8.85 -10.62
CA GLY A 621 32.13 -8.59 -9.29
C GLY A 621 30.63 -8.85 -9.21
N LEU A 622 29.86 -8.25 -10.12
CA LEU A 622 28.40 -8.44 -10.19
C LEU A 622 28.03 -9.90 -10.48
N ASP A 623 28.75 -10.58 -11.35
CA ASP A 623 28.55 -12.01 -11.63
C ASP A 623 28.78 -12.87 -10.39
N SER A 624 29.78 -12.53 -9.57
CA SER A 624 30.03 -13.22 -8.29
C SER A 624 28.92 -13.01 -7.25
N GLU A 625 28.35 -11.80 -7.20
CA GLU A 625 27.22 -11.49 -6.31
C GLU A 625 25.94 -12.20 -6.77
N ALA A 626 25.69 -12.24 -8.08
CA ALA A 626 24.56 -12.93 -8.66
C ALA A 626 24.59 -14.44 -8.37
N GLU A 627 25.75 -15.08 -8.55
CA GLU A 627 25.97 -16.48 -8.20
C GLU A 627 25.73 -16.76 -6.71
N HIS A 628 26.24 -15.91 -5.82
CA HIS A 628 26.03 -16.05 -4.37
C HIS A 628 24.55 -15.91 -4.00
N LEU A 629 23.84 -14.94 -4.57
CA LEU A 629 22.40 -14.77 -4.34
C LEU A 629 21.58 -15.95 -4.87
N GLN A 630 21.96 -16.51 -6.03
CA GLN A 630 21.31 -17.70 -6.59
C GLN A 630 21.51 -18.93 -5.68
N GLN A 631 22.73 -19.14 -5.17
CA GLN A 631 23.03 -20.22 -4.22
C GLN A 631 22.22 -20.06 -2.93
N ARG A 632 22.13 -18.85 -2.38
CA ARG A 632 21.32 -18.55 -1.19
C ARG A 632 19.83 -18.81 -1.43
N LYS A 633 19.31 -18.45 -2.61
CA LYS A 633 17.92 -18.73 -3.01
C LYS A 633 17.66 -20.24 -3.04
N GLN A 634 18.56 -21.02 -3.65
CA GLN A 634 18.44 -22.48 -3.70
C GLN A 634 18.45 -23.09 -2.30
N TRP A 635 19.33 -22.62 -1.40
CA TRP A 635 19.36 -23.08 -0.02
C TRP A 635 18.07 -22.79 0.74
N ASN A 636 17.58 -21.55 0.66
CA ASN A 636 16.32 -21.16 1.30
C ASN A 636 15.15 -22.02 0.79
N LEU A 637 15.14 -22.36 -0.49
CA LEU A 637 14.12 -23.26 -1.06
C LEU A 637 14.21 -24.66 -0.43
N LEU A 638 15.42 -25.22 -0.29
CA LEU A 638 15.62 -26.53 0.36
C LEU A 638 15.19 -26.51 1.83
N GLU A 639 15.44 -25.42 2.57
CA GLU A 639 14.96 -25.25 3.94
C GLU A 639 13.44 -25.17 4.01
N ILE A 640 12.80 -24.39 3.14
CA ILE A 640 11.33 -24.30 3.07
C ILE A 640 10.73 -25.68 2.80
N VAL A 641 11.29 -26.44 1.85
CA VAL A 641 10.83 -27.81 1.55
C VAL A 641 11.01 -28.72 2.77
N ALA A 642 12.12 -28.62 3.50
CA ALA A 642 12.34 -29.37 4.74
C ALA A 642 11.33 -28.99 5.83
N TYR A 643 11.01 -27.71 6.00
CA TYR A 643 10.00 -27.25 6.95
C TYR A 643 8.59 -27.69 6.56
N GLN A 644 8.24 -27.65 5.28
CA GLN A 644 6.97 -28.16 4.77
C GLN A 644 6.84 -29.68 4.99
N ALA A 645 7.91 -30.45 4.76
CA ALA A 645 7.94 -31.88 5.06
C ALA A 645 7.76 -32.14 6.57
N ARG A 646 8.47 -31.38 7.42
CA ARG A 646 8.31 -31.44 8.88
C ARG A 646 6.88 -31.11 9.31
N GLN A 647 6.27 -30.07 8.73
CA GLN A 647 4.88 -29.71 8.99
C GLN A 647 3.92 -30.85 8.62
N LYS A 648 4.09 -31.46 7.44
CA LYS A 648 3.29 -32.64 7.02
C LYS A 648 3.43 -33.79 8.02
N HIS A 649 4.65 -34.07 8.49
CA HIS A 649 4.88 -35.10 9.52
C HIS A 649 4.19 -34.75 10.84
N LEU A 650 4.25 -33.50 11.29
CA LEU A 650 3.55 -33.03 12.50
C LEU A 650 2.03 -33.07 12.35
N GLN A 651 1.49 -32.76 11.17
CA GLN A 651 0.07 -32.89 10.85
C GLN A 651 -0.37 -34.37 10.87
N ALA A 652 0.39 -35.26 10.22
CA ALA A 652 0.14 -36.70 10.27
C ALA A 652 0.19 -37.24 11.70
N LEU A 653 1.04 -36.67 12.58
CA LEU A 653 1.12 -37.03 13.99
C LEU A 653 -0.13 -36.57 14.76
N LYS A 654 -0.63 -35.35 14.50
CA LYS A 654 -1.92 -34.88 15.04
C LYS A 654 -3.10 -35.75 14.58
N GLU A 655 -3.06 -36.24 13.34
CA GLU A 655 -4.09 -37.12 12.78
C GLU A 655 -3.95 -38.59 13.19
N GLY A 656 -2.92 -38.95 13.99
CA GLY A 656 -2.66 -40.32 14.42
C GLY A 656 -2.18 -41.27 13.31
N LYS A 657 -1.88 -40.75 12.11
CA LYS A 657 -1.44 -41.51 10.94
C LYS A 657 0.09 -41.62 10.82
N TYR A 658 0.83 -40.92 11.67
CA TYR A 658 2.30 -40.93 11.63
C TYR A 658 2.87 -42.17 12.32
N ALA A 659 3.60 -42.99 11.57
CA ALA A 659 4.36 -44.11 12.10
C ALA A 659 5.79 -43.67 12.48
N PRO A 660 6.18 -43.69 13.77
CA PRO A 660 7.54 -43.34 14.16
C PRO A 660 8.54 -44.39 13.66
N LEU A 661 9.55 -43.95 12.91
CA LEU A 661 10.64 -44.80 12.41
C LEU A 661 11.50 -45.41 13.53
N CYS A 662 11.62 -44.72 14.67
CA CYS A 662 12.33 -45.20 15.85
C CYS A 662 11.38 -45.15 17.05
N ARG A 663 11.11 -46.31 17.66
CA ARG A 663 10.23 -46.43 18.84
C ARG A 663 10.96 -46.33 20.18
N THR A 664 12.29 -46.48 20.17
CA THR A 664 13.15 -46.41 21.35
C THR A 664 14.18 -45.30 21.20
N GLU A 665 14.50 -44.62 22.30
CA GLU A 665 15.47 -43.52 22.32
C GLU A 665 16.87 -43.97 21.85
N GLN A 666 17.25 -45.21 22.18
CA GLN A 666 18.51 -45.81 21.72
C GLN A 666 18.56 -46.01 20.20
N ALA A 667 17.45 -46.40 19.56
CA ALA A 667 17.38 -46.53 18.10
C ALA A 667 17.44 -45.15 17.42
N TRP A 668 16.78 -44.15 18.01
CA TRP A 668 16.85 -42.77 17.53
C TRP A 668 18.27 -42.20 17.60
N ARG A 669 18.98 -42.38 18.73
CA ARG A 669 20.38 -41.93 18.87
C ARG A 669 21.31 -42.61 17.86
N ARG A 670 21.12 -43.91 17.58
CA ARG A 670 21.90 -44.63 16.57
C ARG A 670 21.65 -44.12 15.15
N GLU A 671 20.40 -43.84 14.79
CA GLU A 671 20.07 -43.26 13.48
C GLU A 671 20.55 -41.81 13.35
N GLN A 672 20.49 -41.02 14.43
CA GLN A 672 21.07 -39.68 14.47
C GLN A 672 22.58 -39.71 14.28
N GLN A 673 23.30 -40.62 14.95
CA GLN A 673 24.74 -40.82 14.77
C GLN A 673 25.07 -41.23 13.33
N LYS A 674 24.34 -42.19 12.74
CA LYS A 674 24.52 -42.56 11.33
C LYS A 674 24.31 -41.38 10.37
N LEU A 675 23.34 -40.51 10.65
CA LEU A 675 23.11 -39.31 9.84
C LEU A 675 24.25 -38.29 10.00
N GLN A 676 24.77 -38.11 11.21
CA GLN A 676 25.92 -37.25 11.47
C GLN A 676 27.20 -37.79 10.80
N ASP A 677 27.45 -39.09 10.88
CA ASP A 677 28.59 -39.72 10.22
C ASP A 677 28.50 -39.62 8.70
N ARG A 678 27.29 -39.75 8.13
CA ARG A 678 27.05 -39.50 6.71
C ARG A 678 27.29 -38.05 6.31
N LEU A 679 26.85 -37.09 7.13
CA LEU A 679 27.07 -35.67 6.87
C LEU A 679 28.57 -35.32 6.92
N ARG A 680 29.31 -35.86 7.90
CA ARG A 680 30.77 -35.71 7.99
C ARG A 680 31.50 -36.36 6.81
N ALA A 681 31.05 -37.53 6.36
CA ALA A 681 31.60 -38.19 5.18
C ALA A 681 31.35 -37.37 3.90
N ILE A 682 30.14 -36.81 3.73
CA ILE A 682 29.83 -35.94 2.59
C ILE A 682 30.65 -34.65 2.65
N ASP A 683 30.82 -34.04 3.82
CA ASP A 683 31.63 -32.84 4.01
C ASP A 683 33.11 -33.10 3.66
N ALA A 684 33.65 -34.25 4.10
CA ALA A 684 35.00 -34.69 3.72
C ALA A 684 35.14 -34.91 2.20
N ILE A 685 34.15 -35.53 1.55
CA ILE A 685 34.14 -35.70 0.09
C ILE A 685 34.08 -34.34 -0.62
N VAL A 686 33.26 -33.40 -0.15
CA VAL A 686 33.16 -32.05 -0.73
C VAL A 686 34.48 -31.31 -0.59
N HIS A 687 35.15 -31.40 0.57
CA HIS A 687 36.48 -30.82 0.76
C HIS A 687 37.55 -31.49 -0.11
N GLN A 688 37.51 -32.81 -0.27
CA GLN A 688 38.42 -33.53 -1.16
C GLN A 688 38.22 -33.11 -2.63
N VAL A 689 36.97 -33.02 -3.10
CA VAL A 689 36.66 -32.56 -4.47
C VAL A 689 37.05 -31.09 -4.68
N GLN A 690 36.93 -30.24 -3.67
CA GLN A 690 37.41 -28.84 -3.73
C GLN A 690 38.94 -28.76 -3.86
N GLN A 691 39.68 -29.70 -3.29
CA GLN A 691 41.15 -29.78 -3.40
C GLN A 691 41.59 -30.39 -4.74
N GLU A 692 40.93 -31.46 -5.18
CA GLU A 692 41.26 -32.17 -6.42
C GLU A 692 40.85 -31.39 -7.69
N HIS A 693 39.79 -30.56 -7.60
CA HIS A 693 39.25 -29.80 -8.73
C HIS A 693 39.02 -28.32 -8.38
N PRO A 694 40.06 -27.46 -8.43
CA PRO A 694 39.95 -26.04 -8.09
C PRO A 694 38.97 -25.26 -8.99
N GLN A 695 38.71 -25.75 -10.21
CA GLN A 695 37.73 -25.18 -11.14
C GLN A 695 36.29 -25.23 -10.59
N HIS A 696 35.97 -26.26 -9.79
CA HIS A 696 34.64 -26.44 -9.19
C HIS A 696 34.54 -25.88 -7.77
N GLN A 697 35.64 -25.32 -7.24
CA GLN A 697 35.70 -24.77 -5.89
C GLN A 697 34.66 -23.65 -5.69
N ARG A 698 34.48 -22.79 -6.69
CA ARG A 698 33.49 -21.69 -6.66
C ARG A 698 32.05 -22.20 -6.59
N ALA A 699 31.73 -23.27 -7.32
CA ALA A 699 30.41 -23.89 -7.33
C ALA A 699 30.12 -24.76 -6.09
N LEU A 700 31.14 -25.28 -5.42
CA LEU A 700 30.99 -26.16 -4.24
C LEU A 700 31.17 -25.41 -2.91
N ARG A 701 31.63 -24.16 -2.92
CA ARG A 701 31.90 -23.36 -1.71
C ARG A 701 30.63 -23.15 -0.86
N TRP A 702 29.48 -22.95 -1.50
CA TRP A 702 28.21 -22.80 -0.77
C TRP A 702 27.78 -24.09 -0.07
N LEU A 703 27.99 -25.26 -0.69
CA LEU A 703 27.69 -26.56 -0.08
C LEU A 703 28.53 -26.78 1.19
N SER A 704 29.83 -26.47 1.16
CA SER A 704 30.68 -26.56 2.35
C SER A 704 30.25 -25.60 3.46
N GLN A 705 29.84 -24.37 3.14
CA GLN A 705 29.35 -23.41 4.14
C GLN A 705 28.02 -23.87 4.77
N CYS A 706 27.12 -24.46 3.97
CA CYS A 706 25.85 -25.00 4.43
C CYS A 706 25.99 -26.30 5.25
N LEU A 707 26.92 -27.19 4.89
CA LEU A 707 27.22 -28.40 5.66
C LEU A 707 27.85 -28.02 7.01
N GLY A 708 28.77 -27.06 7.01
CA GLY A 708 29.37 -26.52 8.23
C GLY A 708 28.35 -25.93 9.20
N SER A 709 27.37 -25.15 8.72
CA SER A 709 26.34 -24.59 9.59
C SER A 709 25.41 -25.65 10.20
N ARG A 710 25.13 -26.74 9.48
CA ARG A 710 24.32 -27.87 9.99
C ARG A 710 25.08 -28.79 10.95
N LEU A 711 26.40 -28.92 10.78
CA LEU A 711 27.26 -29.64 11.71
C LEU A 711 27.43 -28.84 13.02
N CYS A 712 27.66 -27.52 12.94
CA CYS A 712 27.80 -26.65 14.12
C CYS A 712 26.50 -26.47 14.92
N SER A 713 25.34 -26.38 14.26
CA SER A 713 24.04 -26.15 14.95
C SER A 713 23.50 -27.36 15.71
N GLN A 714 24.17 -28.51 15.68
CA GLN A 714 23.80 -29.71 16.45
C GLN A 714 24.77 -30.01 17.60
N GLU A 715 25.88 -29.29 17.71
CA GLU A 715 26.85 -29.40 18.82
C GLU A 715 26.57 -28.39 19.95
N ALA A 716 25.67 -27.43 19.72
CA ALA A 716 25.08 -26.52 20.71
C ALA A 716 23.66 -26.98 21.09
#